data_AF-A0AAW0EI17-F1
#
_entry.id   AF-A0AAW0EI17-F1
#
_cell.length_a   1.000
_cell.length_b   1.000
_cell.length_c   1.000
_cell.angle_alpha   90.00
_cell.angle_beta   90.00
_cell.angle_gamma   90.00
#
_symmetry.space_group_name_H-M   'P 1'
#
loop_
_entity.id
_entity.type
_entity.pdbx_description
1 polymer ?
#
loop_
_entity_poly.entity_id
_entity_poly.type
_entity_poly.pdbx_seq_one_letter_code
_entity_poly.pdbx_strand_id
1 'polypeptide(L)'
;MPAFGPMAIKGMIEEMRDICDQLVLKDKPVPFVVAMGDFLAESDLRASRPRILQAVLGTNAKYHEDIKLMKDLAEQVVAERQANPIDKKDMLNTMLHQKDPQSGRKMSAENIARNVCGFLYVSLPRSSKYSFVGFGQLITFLIAGMLTFAVYHLLRNPSALRKVRAEIDSVLGNRPAQVDDLSNLPYLTAVMRETLRLTPTASKRGVTPLQDTTLGGGKYFVKAGTTMLVHVWNMHRDPLVWGEDVEEFRPERHVDGKFEKLPPNAWQPFGFGVRACIGRAFAWQEVILVLATVLQKFDLTPADPSYTLQLKQTLTIKPKGFYIHARRRTDNQHLFYATPSSALKLSGASTSGPTPTTGTDGTPLYVFYGSNTGTSEAFAQRIAIEGPSNGFRSSIGTLDSALGKIPTDGPVVIITASFEGQPADNAAQFVEWVTHLEGTPLHGVHFAVFGCGNSDWTNSFQAIPKLCDELFEKYGAKRLLERGVGDASKGDFFQVFDEFELKLWDMLRKQYSTIRANSRASVLEVKSLDAAHERASILRQPDAQLGRVVENRTLTRGGSCQETYWYVRKTGLSTYSGDYIAILPQNPARDVHRVLAHFGLSNEEEVVLSSAGPTSLPVGKPVKLWDVLAGYLPPADSTRTHLEELKSSYNEAVQAKRLTVLHLLEAHQDIQLPLGAYLQMLPAMRVRQYSISSSPLWNPAHITVTVSVLESPTRHSDTAEVFLGVGSNYLANLRPGDRVQMAVRPSAVAFHPPSDPRIPIVMFCAGAGIAPMRGFIQERAVQKASGRDVGKMLLFFGCRSPVQDFLYNDTDLAEWIKLGVVDVRPAFSRSAEDSAGCKYVQDRILKDASDVVEAYRQNAAFFTCGSGAVAKGIKTSIIKIIQDADSVDTEAASKKFDQILKGRYATDIFD
;
A
#
# COMPACT_ATOMS: atom_id res chain seq x y z
N MET A 1 -3.88 -29.49 12.07
CA MET A 1 -3.18 -28.18 12.16
C MET A 1 -4.18 -27.12 11.76
N PRO A 2 -4.46 -26.10 12.58
CA PRO A 2 -5.48 -25.10 12.26
C PRO A 2 -5.07 -24.29 11.01
N ALA A 3 -6.06 -23.97 10.16
CA ALA A 3 -5.87 -23.07 9.03
C ALA A 3 -5.73 -21.63 9.54
N PHE A 4 -4.67 -20.92 9.12
CA PHE A 4 -4.40 -19.56 9.53
C PHE A 4 -5.39 -18.56 8.91
N GLY A 5 -5.92 -17.64 9.72
CA GLY A 5 -6.71 -16.51 9.23
C GLY A 5 -5.84 -15.47 8.50
N PRO A 6 -6.44 -14.62 7.64
CA PRO A 6 -5.70 -13.65 6.81
C PRO A 6 -4.85 -12.64 7.62
N MET A 7 -5.26 -12.28 8.85
CA MET A 7 -4.47 -11.42 9.74
C MET A 7 -3.19 -12.09 10.27
N ALA A 8 -3.25 -13.37 10.62
CA ALA A 8 -2.10 -14.11 11.15
C ALA A 8 -1.00 -14.28 10.08
N ILE A 9 -1.41 -14.34 8.81
CA ILE A 9 -0.52 -14.48 7.65
C ILE A 9 0.16 -13.15 7.31
N LYS A 10 -0.56 -12.03 7.31
CA LYS A 10 0.03 -10.70 7.10
C LYS A 10 1.06 -10.36 8.18
N GLY A 11 0.72 -10.65 9.45
CA GLY A 11 1.62 -10.43 10.58
C GLY A 11 2.93 -11.23 10.50
N MET A 12 2.88 -12.42 9.91
CA MET A 12 4.07 -13.26 9.67
C MET A 12 4.96 -12.74 8.54
N ILE A 13 4.40 -12.22 7.45
CA ILE A 13 5.18 -11.68 6.31
C ILE A 13 5.88 -10.38 6.71
N GLU A 14 5.19 -9.51 7.44
CA GLU A 14 5.80 -8.30 8.00
C GLU A 14 6.93 -8.65 8.96
N GLU A 15 6.74 -9.69 9.77
CA GLU A 15 7.72 -10.12 10.75
C GLU A 15 8.91 -10.89 10.17
N MET A 16 8.70 -11.76 9.18
CA MET A 16 9.79 -12.39 8.47
C MET A 16 10.58 -11.37 7.65
N ARG A 17 9.93 -10.33 7.15
CA ARG A 17 10.58 -9.19 6.51
C ARG A 17 11.36 -8.37 7.53
N ASP A 18 10.78 -8.06 8.69
CA ASP A 18 11.44 -7.33 9.77
C ASP A 18 12.64 -8.12 10.33
N ILE A 19 12.51 -9.44 10.52
CA ILE A 19 13.59 -10.34 10.93
C ILE A 19 14.66 -10.42 9.84
N CYS A 20 14.27 -10.53 8.57
CA CYS A 20 15.23 -10.45 7.46
C CYS A 20 15.93 -9.09 7.43
N ASP A 21 15.21 -7.99 7.59
CA ASP A 21 15.71 -6.61 7.57
C ASP A 21 16.62 -6.33 8.78
N GLN A 22 16.35 -6.93 9.95
CA GLN A 22 17.22 -6.91 11.13
C GLN A 22 18.50 -7.73 10.94
N LEU A 23 18.44 -8.81 10.14
CA LEU A 23 19.59 -9.63 9.77
C LEU A 23 20.33 -9.10 8.52
N VAL A 24 19.80 -8.06 7.85
CA VAL A 24 20.40 -7.42 6.66
C VAL A 24 21.50 -6.43 7.09
N LEU A 25 22.73 -6.93 7.09
CA LEU A 25 23.91 -6.07 6.99
C LEU A 25 23.93 -5.41 5.60
N LYS A 26 23.91 -4.07 5.59
CA LYS A 26 24.03 -3.21 4.40
C LYS A 26 25.16 -3.71 3.47
N ASP A 27 24.83 -3.84 2.18
CA ASP A 27 25.73 -3.99 1.02
C ASP A 27 26.34 -5.38 0.66
N LYS A 28 25.79 -6.53 1.08
CA LYS A 28 26.18 -7.87 0.57
C LYS A 28 24.99 -8.76 0.18
N PRO A 29 25.13 -9.72 -0.78
CA PRO A 29 24.08 -10.71 -1.02
C PRO A 29 23.81 -11.46 0.29
N VAL A 30 22.54 -11.55 0.68
CA VAL A 30 22.12 -12.22 1.92
C VAL A 30 22.68 -13.65 1.90
N PRO A 31 23.54 -14.05 2.86
CA PRO A 31 24.20 -15.37 2.84
C PRO A 31 23.23 -16.54 2.67
N PHE A 32 22.01 -16.42 3.21
CA PHE A 32 20.93 -17.39 3.03
C PHE A 32 20.48 -17.55 1.57
N VAL A 33 20.36 -16.47 0.80
CA VAL A 33 19.92 -16.53 -0.62
C VAL A 33 20.96 -17.23 -1.48
N VAL A 34 22.24 -16.94 -1.21
CA VAL A 34 23.36 -17.57 -1.91
C VAL A 34 23.43 -19.06 -1.57
N ALA A 35 23.41 -19.40 -0.27
CA ALA A 35 23.38 -20.78 0.20
C ALA A 35 22.19 -21.57 -0.36
N MET A 36 21.01 -20.95 -0.42
CA MET A 36 19.81 -21.54 -1.02
C MET A 36 19.97 -21.81 -2.51
N GLY A 37 20.47 -20.84 -3.28
CA GLY A 37 20.70 -21.00 -4.72
C GLY A 37 21.71 -22.11 -5.03
N ASP A 38 22.82 -22.12 -4.28
CA ASP A 38 23.87 -23.12 -4.40
C ASP A 38 23.38 -24.52 -4.01
N PHE A 39 22.65 -24.63 -2.89
CA PHE A 39 22.04 -25.88 -2.43
C PHE A 39 21.07 -26.47 -3.45
N LEU A 40 20.20 -25.65 -4.06
CA LEU A 40 19.23 -26.10 -5.05
C LEU A 40 19.91 -26.55 -6.36
N ALA A 41 20.87 -25.77 -6.85
CA ALA A 41 21.63 -26.12 -8.05
C ALA A 41 22.41 -27.44 -7.87
N GLU A 42 23.09 -27.59 -6.73
CA GLU A 42 23.81 -28.81 -6.41
C GLU A 42 22.87 -29.99 -6.11
N SER A 43 21.68 -29.77 -5.54
CA SER A 43 20.65 -30.82 -5.38
C SER A 43 20.17 -31.38 -6.71
N ASP A 44 19.93 -30.52 -7.71
CA ASP A 44 19.55 -30.92 -9.06
C ASP A 44 20.68 -31.71 -9.75
N LEU A 45 21.92 -31.26 -9.61
CA LEU A 45 23.09 -31.97 -10.16
C LEU A 45 23.29 -33.33 -9.46
N ARG A 46 23.10 -33.41 -8.14
CA ARG A 46 23.17 -34.66 -7.38
C ARG A 46 22.12 -35.67 -7.79
N ALA A 47 20.90 -35.23 -8.09
CA ALA A 47 19.82 -36.11 -8.53
C ALA A 47 20.15 -36.87 -9.83
N SER A 48 21.08 -36.36 -10.65
CA SER A 48 21.53 -36.98 -11.90
C SER A 48 22.90 -37.68 -11.80
N ARG A 49 23.59 -37.63 -10.65
CA ARG A 49 24.94 -38.20 -10.47
C ARG A 49 24.92 -39.61 -9.88
N PRO A 50 25.77 -40.54 -10.35
CA PRO A 50 25.97 -41.82 -9.68
C PRO A 50 26.53 -41.66 -8.25
N ARG A 51 26.02 -42.45 -7.29
CA ARG A 51 26.35 -42.33 -5.85
C ARG A 51 27.85 -42.42 -5.53
N ILE A 52 28.60 -43.22 -6.28
CA ILE A 52 30.06 -43.38 -6.09
C ILE A 52 30.79 -42.06 -6.42
N LEU A 53 30.40 -41.38 -7.50
CA LEU A 53 30.98 -40.09 -7.89
C LEU A 53 30.59 -38.99 -6.90
N GLN A 54 29.38 -39.07 -6.34
CA GLN A 54 28.91 -38.12 -5.33
C GLN A 54 29.75 -38.17 -4.04
N ALA A 55 30.26 -39.34 -3.64
CA ALA A 55 31.03 -39.48 -2.40
C ALA A 55 32.42 -38.81 -2.42
N VAL A 56 32.99 -38.56 -3.60
CA VAL A 56 34.37 -38.07 -3.80
C VAL A 56 34.47 -36.61 -4.29
N LEU A 57 33.33 -35.93 -4.50
CA LEU A 57 33.29 -34.55 -5.00
C LEU A 57 33.50 -33.50 -3.90
N GLY A 58 34.37 -32.52 -4.18
CA GLY A 58 34.61 -31.36 -3.30
C GLY A 58 33.40 -30.45 -3.09
N THR A 59 32.36 -30.56 -3.93
CA THR A 59 31.09 -29.85 -3.75
C THR A 59 30.29 -30.34 -2.53
N ASN A 60 30.65 -31.49 -1.94
CA ASN A 60 30.03 -31.99 -0.70
C ASN A 60 30.20 -31.03 0.47
N ALA A 61 31.38 -30.44 0.65
CA ALA A 61 31.63 -29.56 1.79
C ALA A 61 30.70 -28.34 1.74
N LYS A 62 30.66 -27.66 0.59
CA LYS A 62 29.79 -26.52 0.36
C LYS A 62 28.31 -26.87 0.46
N TYR A 63 27.87 -28.03 -0.07
CA TYR A 63 26.49 -28.49 0.06
C TYR A 63 26.03 -28.62 1.52
N HIS A 64 26.88 -29.19 2.39
CA HIS A 64 26.56 -29.33 3.82
C HIS A 64 26.68 -28.00 4.57
N GLU A 65 27.62 -27.13 4.17
CA GLU A 65 27.77 -25.78 4.71
C GLU A 65 26.51 -24.94 4.41
N ASP A 66 26.00 -24.99 3.19
CA ASP A 66 24.79 -24.29 2.78
C ASP A 66 23.56 -24.80 3.56
N ILE A 67 23.42 -26.12 3.75
CA ILE A 67 22.37 -26.71 4.62
C ILE A 67 22.48 -26.20 6.06
N LYS A 68 23.70 -26.21 6.60
CA LYS A 68 23.97 -25.78 7.98
C LYS A 68 23.63 -24.30 8.15
N LEU A 69 24.05 -23.44 7.23
CA LEU A 69 23.73 -22.01 7.26
C LEU A 69 22.22 -21.76 7.24
N MET A 70 21.49 -22.43 6.35
CA MET A 70 20.03 -22.28 6.28
C MET A 70 19.34 -22.77 7.56
N LYS A 71 19.81 -23.88 8.14
CA LYS A 71 19.29 -24.44 9.39
C LYS A 71 19.58 -23.53 10.59
N ASP A 72 20.83 -23.10 10.74
CA ASP A 72 21.30 -22.25 11.84
C ASP A 72 20.52 -20.93 11.87
N LEU A 73 20.25 -20.33 10.70
CA LEU A 73 19.46 -19.11 10.61
C LEU A 73 18.01 -19.32 11.09
N ALA A 74 17.37 -20.41 10.65
CA ALA A 74 16.00 -20.71 11.07
C ALA A 74 15.91 -21.00 12.58
N GLU A 75 16.93 -21.64 13.15
CA GLU A 75 17.06 -21.86 14.59
C GLU A 75 17.30 -20.54 15.34
N GLN A 76 18.12 -19.64 14.79
CA GLN A 76 18.35 -18.31 15.35
C GLN A 76 17.07 -17.47 15.40
N VAL A 77 16.27 -17.47 14.34
CA VAL A 77 14.96 -16.78 14.30
C VAL A 77 14.02 -17.29 15.40
N VAL A 78 13.98 -18.62 15.59
CA VAL A 78 13.20 -19.24 16.66
C VAL A 78 13.72 -18.83 18.04
N ALA A 79 15.04 -18.87 18.24
CA ALA A 79 15.68 -18.52 19.51
C ALA A 79 15.48 -17.04 19.87
N GLU A 80 15.59 -16.14 18.89
CA GLU A 80 15.39 -14.71 19.08
C GLU A 80 13.95 -14.37 19.48
N ARG A 81 12.96 -15.02 18.86
CA ARG A 81 11.55 -14.88 19.28
C ARG A 81 11.31 -15.40 20.70
N GLN A 82 11.95 -16.51 21.07
CA GLN A 82 11.84 -17.04 22.44
C GLN A 82 12.52 -16.13 23.48
N ALA A 83 13.64 -15.49 23.11
CA ALA A 83 14.35 -14.54 23.97
C ALA A 83 13.63 -13.19 24.09
N ASN A 84 12.91 -12.78 23.04
CA ASN A 84 12.15 -11.52 22.98
C ASN A 84 10.65 -11.79 22.70
N PRO A 85 9.87 -12.24 23.71
CA PRO A 85 8.46 -12.52 23.52
C PRO A 85 7.69 -11.25 23.16
N ILE A 86 6.90 -11.32 22.09
CA ILE A 86 5.96 -10.27 21.68
C ILE A 86 4.54 -10.83 21.75
N ASP A 87 3.61 -10.08 22.34
CA ASP A 87 2.20 -10.48 22.42
C ASP A 87 1.47 -10.15 21.11
N LYS A 88 1.82 -10.92 20.07
CA LYS A 88 1.32 -10.77 18.70
C LYS A 88 0.65 -12.07 18.26
N LYS A 89 -0.53 -11.97 17.63
CA LYS A 89 -1.26 -13.13 17.08
C LYS A 89 -0.72 -13.51 15.69
N ASP A 90 0.52 -14.01 15.65
CA ASP A 90 1.20 -14.44 14.42
C ASP A 90 1.46 -15.96 14.36
N MET A 91 1.85 -16.44 13.18
CA MET A 91 2.09 -17.86 12.93
C MET A 91 3.28 -18.43 13.72
N LEU A 92 4.33 -17.64 13.97
CA LEU A 92 5.51 -18.11 14.71
C LEU A 92 5.17 -18.32 16.19
N ASN A 93 4.47 -17.36 16.80
CA ASN A 93 3.93 -17.47 18.15
C ASN A 93 2.95 -18.65 18.26
N THR A 94 2.13 -18.86 17.23
CA THR A 94 1.25 -20.03 17.17
C THR A 94 2.06 -21.33 17.17
N MET A 95 3.10 -21.45 16.34
CA MET A 95 3.97 -22.65 16.31
C MET A 95 4.74 -22.88 17.61
N LEU A 96 5.13 -21.81 18.32
CA LEU A 96 5.91 -21.85 19.57
C LEU A 96 5.05 -22.19 20.80
N HIS A 97 3.83 -21.65 20.86
CA HIS A 97 3.04 -21.65 22.08
C HIS A 97 1.81 -22.57 22.00
N GLN A 98 1.25 -22.80 20.81
CA GLN A 98 0.06 -23.65 20.66
C GLN A 98 0.42 -25.11 20.93
N LYS A 99 -0.40 -25.75 21.77
CA LYS A 99 -0.37 -27.20 21.98
C LYS A 99 -1.42 -27.82 21.08
N ASP A 100 -1.12 -29.01 20.56
CA ASP A 100 -2.13 -29.82 19.92
C ASP A 100 -3.27 -30.12 20.93
N PRO A 101 -4.52 -29.72 20.66
CA PRO A 101 -5.61 -29.85 21.63
C PRO A 101 -5.90 -31.30 22.03
N GLN A 102 -5.63 -32.27 21.16
CA GLN A 102 -5.91 -33.69 21.41
C GLN A 102 -4.76 -34.42 22.13
N SER A 103 -3.50 -34.20 21.71
CA SER A 103 -2.35 -34.89 22.33
C SER A 103 -1.64 -34.08 23.42
N GLY A 104 -1.97 -32.79 23.57
CA GLY A 104 -1.30 -31.86 24.49
C GLY A 104 0.15 -31.53 24.12
N ARG A 105 0.66 -32.11 23.02
CA ARG A 105 2.06 -31.98 22.59
C ARG A 105 2.27 -30.65 21.87
N LYS A 106 3.41 -30.03 22.13
CA LYS A 106 3.89 -28.90 21.34
C LYS A 106 4.60 -29.38 20.09
N MET A 107 4.71 -28.51 19.10
CA MET A 107 5.60 -28.74 17.98
C MET A 107 7.05 -28.76 18.49
N SER A 108 7.85 -29.73 18.05
CA SER A 108 9.27 -29.77 18.41
C SER A 108 10.01 -28.58 17.81
N ALA A 109 11.01 -28.06 18.51
CA ALA A 109 11.85 -26.94 18.02
C ALA A 109 12.42 -27.23 16.63
N GLU A 110 12.84 -28.47 16.36
CA GLU A 110 13.30 -28.91 15.04
C GLU A 110 12.22 -28.78 13.95
N ASN A 111 10.96 -29.11 14.25
CA ASN A 111 9.87 -28.97 13.28
C ASN A 111 9.49 -27.50 13.07
N ILE A 112 9.54 -26.68 14.12
CA ILE A 112 9.34 -25.23 14.01
C ILE A 112 10.44 -24.63 13.13
N ALA A 113 11.71 -24.92 13.39
CA ALA A 113 12.84 -24.45 12.59
C ALA A 113 12.74 -24.91 11.13
N ARG A 114 12.32 -26.16 10.87
CA ARG A 114 12.08 -26.64 9.49
C ARG A 114 10.95 -25.89 8.78
N ASN A 115 9.84 -25.60 9.48
CA ASN A 115 8.76 -24.79 8.93
C ASN A 115 9.23 -23.35 8.68
N VAL A 116 9.89 -22.71 9.65
CA VAL A 116 10.48 -21.36 9.53
C VAL A 116 11.46 -21.30 8.37
N CYS A 117 12.36 -22.27 8.24
CA CYS A 117 13.24 -22.39 7.09
C CYS A 117 12.42 -22.40 5.80
N GLY A 118 11.39 -23.26 5.72
CA GLY A 118 10.40 -23.33 4.64
C GLY A 118 9.73 -21.99 4.29
N PHE A 119 9.52 -21.11 5.28
CA PHE A 119 9.01 -19.76 5.07
C PHE A 119 10.08 -18.70 4.78
N LEU A 120 11.33 -18.88 5.23
CA LEU A 120 12.46 -18.01 4.83
C LEU A 120 12.82 -18.22 3.35
N TYR A 121 12.53 -19.40 2.78
CA TYR A 121 12.52 -19.63 1.33
C TYR A 121 11.52 -18.71 0.56
N VAL A 122 10.65 -17.96 1.25
CA VAL A 122 9.46 -17.24 0.72
C VAL A 122 9.61 -15.74 0.75
N SER A 123 10.31 -15.21 1.76
CA SER A 123 10.16 -13.81 2.20
C SER A 123 11.26 -12.84 1.72
N LEU A 124 12.21 -13.26 0.90
CA LEU A 124 13.37 -12.43 0.55
C LEU A 124 13.14 -11.61 -0.73
N PRO A 125 13.03 -10.26 -0.63
CA PRO A 125 12.97 -9.39 -1.80
C PRO A 125 14.35 -9.20 -2.44
N ARG A 126 14.30 -8.82 -3.71
CA ARG A 126 15.44 -8.59 -4.61
C ARG A 126 16.30 -7.42 -4.13
N SER A 127 17.40 -7.70 -3.42
CA SER A 127 18.49 -6.73 -3.26
C SER A 127 19.30 -6.63 -4.56
N SER A 128 19.38 -5.43 -5.10
CA SER A 128 19.92 -5.05 -6.41
C SER A 128 21.43 -5.33 -6.56
N LYS A 129 21.85 -6.06 -7.62
CA LYS A 129 23.03 -5.77 -8.51
C LYS A 129 23.54 -6.93 -9.38
N TYR A 130 23.12 -8.19 -9.20
CA TYR A 130 23.57 -9.29 -10.06
C TYR A 130 22.42 -9.91 -10.85
N SER A 131 22.38 -9.64 -12.16
CA SER A 131 21.35 -10.13 -13.08
C SER A 131 21.58 -11.56 -13.59
N PHE A 132 22.37 -12.39 -12.89
CA PHE A 132 22.80 -13.68 -13.45
C PHE A 132 23.08 -14.80 -12.41
N VAL A 133 22.22 -14.99 -11.40
CA VAL A 133 22.11 -16.30 -10.72
C VAL A 133 20.63 -16.51 -10.37
N GLY A 134 19.94 -17.34 -11.15
CA GLY A 134 18.60 -17.82 -10.82
C GLY A 134 18.66 -18.84 -9.67
N PHE A 135 17.51 -19.17 -9.08
CA PHE A 135 17.29 -20.20 -8.04
C PHE A 135 17.12 -19.73 -6.57
N GLY A 136 16.54 -18.56 -6.31
CA GLY A 136 16.06 -18.20 -4.97
C GLY A 136 14.65 -17.63 -4.94
N GLN A 137 13.60 -18.40 -5.32
CA GLN A 137 12.19 -17.95 -5.31
C GLN A 137 11.16 -19.10 -5.21
N LEU A 138 11.28 -20.06 -4.28
CA LEU A 138 10.52 -21.32 -4.37
C LEU A 138 8.98 -21.19 -4.25
N ILE A 139 8.43 -20.34 -3.37
CA ILE A 139 6.96 -20.14 -3.26
C ILE A 139 6.43 -19.19 -4.33
N THR A 140 7.17 -18.13 -4.69
CA THR A 140 6.84 -17.33 -5.89
C THR A 140 6.83 -18.22 -7.14
N PHE A 141 7.68 -19.25 -7.24
CA PHE A 141 7.65 -20.21 -8.35
C PHE A 141 6.42 -21.14 -8.31
N LEU A 142 5.95 -21.57 -7.14
CA LEU A 142 4.76 -22.42 -7.03
C LEU A 142 3.48 -21.66 -7.38
N ILE A 143 3.30 -20.46 -6.82
CA ILE A 143 2.15 -19.59 -7.10
C ILE A 143 2.19 -19.07 -8.53
N ALA A 144 3.35 -18.58 -9.00
CA ALA A 144 3.50 -18.17 -10.40
C ALA A 144 3.32 -19.35 -11.37
N GLY A 145 3.79 -20.55 -11.01
CA GLY A 145 3.57 -21.76 -11.79
C GLY A 145 2.09 -22.08 -11.93
N MET A 146 1.35 -22.08 -10.82
CA MET A 146 -0.11 -22.26 -10.80
C MET A 146 -0.83 -21.20 -11.63
N LEU A 147 -0.50 -19.92 -11.45
CA LEU A 147 -1.05 -18.81 -12.23
C LEU A 147 -0.82 -18.98 -13.73
N THR A 148 0.40 -19.35 -14.12
CA THR A 148 0.79 -19.52 -15.52
C THR A 148 0.03 -20.69 -16.15
N PHE A 149 -0.09 -21.83 -15.43
CA PHE A 149 -0.87 -22.96 -15.91
C PHE A 149 -2.37 -22.65 -15.99
N ALA A 150 -2.93 -21.92 -15.01
CA ALA A 150 -4.33 -21.52 -15.03
C ALA A 150 -4.63 -20.65 -16.26
N VAL A 151 -3.78 -19.64 -16.52
CA VAL A 151 -3.89 -18.80 -17.72
C VAL A 151 -3.74 -19.62 -19.00
N TYR A 152 -2.77 -20.54 -19.06
CA TYR A 152 -2.60 -21.43 -20.22
C TYR A 152 -3.88 -22.24 -20.51
N HIS A 153 -4.43 -22.91 -19.50
CA HIS A 153 -5.63 -23.73 -19.66
C HIS A 153 -6.86 -22.90 -20.00
N LEU A 154 -7.03 -21.73 -19.38
CA LEU A 154 -8.13 -20.82 -19.71
C LEU A 154 -8.06 -20.33 -21.17
N LEU A 155 -6.88 -19.98 -21.66
CA LEU A 155 -6.70 -19.53 -23.06
C LEU A 155 -6.94 -20.66 -24.07
N ARG A 156 -6.69 -21.92 -23.70
CA ARG A 156 -7.02 -23.09 -24.52
C ARG A 156 -8.49 -23.50 -24.43
N ASN A 157 -9.23 -23.00 -23.44
CA ASN A 157 -10.63 -23.34 -23.19
C ASN A 157 -11.49 -22.07 -23.10
N PRO A 158 -11.86 -21.46 -24.24
CA PRO A 158 -12.60 -20.19 -24.27
C PRO A 158 -13.97 -20.25 -23.58
N SER A 159 -14.60 -21.43 -23.51
CA SER A 159 -15.85 -21.64 -22.76
C SER A 159 -15.64 -21.41 -21.27
N ALA A 160 -14.61 -22.03 -20.68
CA ALA A 160 -14.25 -21.86 -19.28
C ALA A 160 -13.80 -20.42 -18.98
N LEU A 161 -13.02 -19.80 -19.88
CA LEU A 161 -12.61 -18.41 -19.77
C LEU A 161 -13.81 -17.45 -19.74
N ARG A 162 -14.82 -17.67 -20.59
CA ARG A 162 -16.05 -16.84 -20.58
C ARG A 162 -16.84 -17.01 -19.28
N LYS A 163 -16.99 -18.24 -18.77
CA LYS A 163 -17.73 -18.51 -17.53
C LYS A 163 -17.07 -17.87 -16.31
N VAL A 164 -15.75 -18.03 -16.16
CA VAL A 164 -15.03 -17.43 -15.03
C VAL A 164 -15.03 -15.90 -15.11
N ARG A 165 -14.99 -15.33 -16.31
CA ARG A 165 -15.15 -13.89 -16.51
C ARG A 165 -16.54 -13.40 -16.13
N ALA A 166 -17.59 -14.08 -16.57
CA ALA A 166 -18.95 -13.72 -16.22
C ALA A 166 -19.19 -13.76 -14.70
N GLU A 167 -18.65 -14.77 -14.02
CA GLU A 167 -18.67 -14.82 -12.55
C GLU A 167 -17.94 -13.63 -11.93
N ILE A 168 -16.70 -13.36 -12.36
CA ILE A 168 -15.89 -12.23 -11.89
C ILE A 168 -16.62 -10.90 -12.11
N ASP A 169 -17.19 -10.68 -13.28
CA ASP A 169 -17.88 -9.43 -13.63
C ASP A 169 -19.17 -9.29 -12.82
N SER A 170 -19.91 -10.38 -12.58
CA SER A 170 -21.12 -10.37 -11.76
C SER A 170 -20.85 -10.07 -10.29
N VAL A 171 -19.76 -10.63 -9.75
CA VAL A 171 -19.46 -10.57 -8.31
C VAL A 171 -18.67 -9.31 -7.97
N LEU A 172 -17.71 -8.94 -8.82
CA LEU A 172 -16.78 -7.84 -8.57
C LEU A 172 -17.12 -6.58 -9.37
N GLY A 173 -17.88 -6.63 -10.47
CA GLY A 173 -18.07 -5.48 -11.35
C GLY A 173 -16.73 -4.78 -11.66
N ASN A 174 -16.62 -3.50 -11.32
CA ASN A 174 -15.38 -2.70 -11.47
C ASN A 174 -14.61 -2.47 -10.15
N ARG A 175 -15.08 -3.00 -9.02
CA ARG A 175 -14.35 -2.87 -7.74
C ARG A 175 -13.19 -3.88 -7.68
N PRO A 176 -12.03 -3.52 -7.08
CA PRO A 176 -10.94 -4.47 -6.91
C PRO A 176 -11.35 -5.67 -6.04
N ALA A 177 -10.91 -6.88 -6.41
CA ALA A 177 -11.09 -8.08 -5.60
C ALA A 177 -10.49 -7.88 -4.19
N GLN A 178 -11.28 -8.19 -3.16
CA GLN A 178 -10.92 -8.21 -1.74
C GLN A 178 -10.95 -9.64 -1.21
N VAL A 179 -10.36 -9.86 -0.03
CA VAL A 179 -10.32 -11.20 0.60
C VAL A 179 -11.73 -11.75 0.87
N ASP A 180 -12.70 -10.88 1.17
CA ASP A 180 -14.09 -11.27 1.44
C ASP A 180 -14.84 -11.75 0.19
N ASP A 181 -14.30 -11.49 -1.02
CA ASP A 181 -14.92 -11.91 -2.27
C ASP A 181 -14.62 -13.37 -2.64
N LEU A 182 -13.64 -13.98 -1.97
CA LEU A 182 -13.15 -15.31 -2.34
C LEU A 182 -14.23 -16.39 -2.24
N SER A 183 -15.12 -16.29 -1.24
CA SER A 183 -16.28 -17.18 -1.11
C SER A 183 -17.26 -17.01 -2.26
N ASN A 184 -17.25 -15.84 -2.91
CA ASN A 184 -18.19 -15.47 -3.96
C ASN A 184 -17.72 -15.82 -5.37
N LEU A 185 -16.59 -16.53 -5.52
CA LEU A 185 -16.01 -16.93 -6.81
C LEU A 185 -15.85 -18.47 -6.94
N PRO A 186 -16.95 -19.26 -6.84
CA PRO A 186 -16.89 -20.72 -6.86
C PRO A 186 -16.37 -21.32 -8.17
N TYR A 187 -16.67 -20.71 -9.32
CA TYR A 187 -16.20 -21.19 -10.62
C TYR A 187 -14.70 -20.88 -10.84
N LEU A 188 -14.20 -19.73 -10.38
CA LEU A 188 -12.76 -19.47 -10.33
C LEU A 188 -12.04 -20.45 -9.41
N THR A 189 -12.64 -20.81 -8.29
CA THR A 189 -12.13 -21.86 -7.40
C THR A 189 -12.08 -23.22 -8.12
N ALA A 190 -13.11 -23.55 -8.91
CA ALA A 190 -13.12 -24.75 -9.74
C ALA A 190 -12.04 -24.75 -10.84
N VAL A 191 -11.80 -23.61 -11.48
CA VAL A 191 -10.70 -23.40 -12.45
C VAL A 191 -9.34 -23.68 -11.79
N MET A 192 -9.14 -23.22 -10.57
CA MET A 192 -7.92 -23.46 -9.81
C MET A 192 -7.73 -24.94 -9.46
N ARG A 193 -8.79 -25.61 -9.00
CA ARG A 193 -8.77 -27.06 -8.69
C ARG A 193 -8.41 -27.88 -9.90
N GLU A 194 -9.03 -27.58 -11.05
CA GLU A 194 -8.78 -28.28 -12.29
C GLU A 194 -7.38 -28.01 -12.84
N THR A 195 -6.89 -26.78 -12.67
CA THR A 195 -5.50 -26.41 -13.02
C THR A 195 -4.50 -27.24 -12.23
N LEU A 196 -4.71 -27.43 -10.93
CA LEU A 196 -3.83 -28.25 -10.09
C LEU A 196 -4.05 -29.75 -10.26
N ARG A 197 -5.20 -30.17 -10.77
CA ARG A 197 -5.44 -31.55 -11.18
C ARG A 197 -4.56 -31.88 -12.39
N LEU A 198 -4.69 -31.13 -13.48
CA LEU A 198 -3.93 -31.36 -14.69
C LEU A 198 -2.46 -30.95 -14.56
N THR A 199 -2.17 -29.82 -13.95
CA THR A 199 -0.80 -29.27 -13.96
C THR A 199 -0.34 -28.87 -12.56
N PRO A 200 -0.25 -29.84 -11.62
CA PRO A 200 0.28 -29.57 -10.29
C PRO A 200 1.73 -29.14 -10.39
N THR A 201 2.03 -27.89 -10.01
CA THR A 201 3.39 -27.33 -10.03
C THR A 201 4.37 -28.18 -9.22
N ALA A 202 3.88 -28.78 -8.12
CA ALA A 202 4.54 -29.86 -7.39
C ALA A 202 3.98 -31.22 -7.87
N SER A 203 4.60 -31.79 -8.91
CA SER A 203 4.08 -32.99 -9.59
C SER A 203 4.30 -34.30 -8.82
N LYS A 204 5.20 -34.29 -7.83
CA LYS A 204 5.59 -35.47 -7.02
C LYS A 204 5.90 -35.04 -5.59
N ARG A 205 5.65 -35.92 -4.62
CA ARG A 205 6.00 -35.72 -3.21
C ARG A 205 6.73 -36.93 -2.65
N GLY A 206 7.89 -36.71 -2.05
CA GLY A 206 8.63 -37.75 -1.33
C GLY A 206 8.12 -37.94 0.09
N VAL A 207 7.96 -39.20 0.51
CA VAL A 207 7.71 -39.59 1.90
C VAL A 207 8.61 -40.74 2.28
N THR A 208 9.14 -40.73 3.51
CA THR A 208 10.03 -41.79 4.00
C THR A 208 9.55 -42.20 5.40
N PRO A 209 9.24 -43.48 5.64
CA PRO A 209 8.82 -43.93 6.95
C PRO A 209 10.02 -44.03 7.89
N LEU A 210 9.84 -43.57 9.13
CA LEU A 210 10.89 -43.61 10.16
C LEU A 210 11.03 -45.00 10.80
N GLN A 211 9.99 -45.83 10.68
CA GLN A 211 9.91 -47.20 11.17
C GLN A 211 9.25 -48.08 10.12
N ASP A 212 9.43 -49.39 10.22
CA ASP A 212 8.76 -50.35 9.35
C ASP A 212 7.23 -50.15 9.41
N THR A 213 6.59 -50.13 8.25
CA THR A 213 5.15 -49.84 8.14
C THR A 213 4.52 -50.57 6.97
N THR A 214 3.20 -50.56 6.90
CA THR A 214 2.43 -51.11 5.78
C THR A 214 1.52 -50.07 5.14
N LEU A 215 1.27 -50.18 3.83
CA LEU A 215 0.30 -49.37 3.08
C LEU A 215 -0.90 -50.20 2.61
N GLY A 216 -2.00 -49.53 2.26
CA GLY A 216 -3.20 -50.16 1.70
C GLY A 216 -3.88 -51.12 2.68
N GLY A 217 -3.92 -50.77 3.98
CA GLY A 217 -4.52 -51.61 5.01
C GLY A 217 -3.73 -52.89 5.34
N GLY A 218 -2.39 -52.88 5.18
CA GLY A 218 -1.53 -54.03 5.47
C GLY A 218 -0.95 -54.72 4.23
N LYS A 219 -1.41 -54.36 3.02
CA LYS A 219 -1.09 -55.07 1.77
C LYS A 219 0.35 -54.92 1.30
N TYR A 220 0.97 -53.76 1.54
CA TYR A 220 2.33 -53.48 1.03
C TYR A 220 3.26 -53.12 2.19
N PHE A 221 4.24 -53.98 2.47
CA PHE A 221 5.28 -53.69 3.45
C PHE A 221 6.27 -52.65 2.93
N VAL A 222 6.64 -51.70 3.77
CA VAL A 222 7.63 -50.66 3.49
C VAL A 222 8.62 -50.59 4.65
N LYS A 223 9.88 -50.91 4.35
CA LYS A 223 10.98 -50.85 5.31
C LYS A 223 11.30 -49.40 5.71
N ALA A 224 11.64 -49.18 6.97
CA ALA A 224 12.16 -47.91 7.48
C ALA A 224 13.28 -47.35 6.58
N GLY A 225 13.23 -46.04 6.32
CA GLY A 225 14.21 -45.36 5.46
C GLY A 225 13.96 -45.50 3.95
N THR A 226 12.95 -46.27 3.51
CA THR A 226 12.61 -46.38 2.09
C THR A 226 11.85 -45.13 1.61
N THR A 227 12.49 -44.30 0.80
CA THR A 227 11.81 -43.13 0.20
C THR A 227 10.84 -43.56 -0.89
N MET A 228 9.58 -43.21 -0.71
CA MET A 228 8.51 -43.40 -1.68
C MET A 228 8.14 -42.08 -2.34
N LEU A 229 7.90 -42.10 -3.65
CA LEU A 229 7.45 -40.94 -4.41
C LEU A 229 5.96 -41.08 -4.72
N VAL A 230 5.15 -40.18 -4.16
CA VAL A 230 3.74 -40.04 -4.51
C VAL A 230 3.65 -39.18 -5.78
N HIS A 231 3.28 -39.80 -6.89
CA HIS A 231 3.14 -39.15 -8.19
C HIS A 231 1.78 -38.45 -8.33
N VAL A 232 1.66 -37.25 -7.76
CA VAL A 232 0.44 -36.42 -7.79
C VAL A 232 -0.04 -36.19 -9.23
N TRP A 233 0.88 -35.96 -10.17
CA TRP A 233 0.56 -35.77 -11.59
C TRP A 233 -0.19 -36.96 -12.22
N ASN A 234 0.21 -38.19 -11.91
CA ASN A 234 -0.41 -39.40 -12.45
C ASN A 234 -1.69 -39.73 -11.69
N MET A 235 -1.70 -39.56 -10.36
CA MET A 235 -2.88 -39.79 -9.53
C MET A 235 -4.05 -38.90 -9.93
N HIS A 236 -3.79 -37.62 -10.24
CA HIS A 236 -4.79 -36.68 -10.74
C HIS A 236 -5.24 -36.96 -12.19
N ARG A 237 -4.65 -37.98 -12.82
CA ARG A 237 -4.95 -38.44 -14.18
C ARG A 237 -5.42 -39.88 -14.26
N ASP A 238 -5.72 -40.50 -13.13
CA ASP A 238 -6.23 -41.87 -13.11
C ASP A 238 -7.67 -41.90 -13.68
N PRO A 239 -7.92 -42.57 -14.83
CA PRO A 239 -9.26 -42.65 -15.42
C PRO A 239 -10.28 -43.33 -14.50
N LEU A 240 -9.84 -44.20 -13.58
CA LEU A 240 -10.72 -44.86 -12.62
C LEU A 240 -11.35 -43.87 -11.63
N VAL A 241 -10.69 -42.73 -11.41
CA VAL A 241 -11.14 -41.69 -10.47
C VAL A 241 -11.78 -40.52 -11.22
N TRP A 242 -11.20 -40.13 -12.36
CA TRP A 242 -11.54 -38.88 -13.06
C TRP A 242 -12.37 -39.06 -14.34
N GLY A 243 -12.56 -40.30 -14.79
CA GLY A 243 -13.27 -40.65 -16.03
C GLY A 243 -12.37 -40.74 -17.27
N GLU A 244 -12.94 -41.08 -18.42
CA GLU A 244 -12.19 -41.21 -19.68
C GLU A 244 -11.73 -39.86 -20.25
N ASP A 245 -12.43 -38.78 -19.93
CA ASP A 245 -12.15 -37.40 -20.32
C ASP A 245 -11.11 -36.72 -19.39
N VAL A 246 -10.24 -37.52 -18.78
CA VAL A 246 -9.30 -37.10 -17.73
C VAL A 246 -8.24 -36.11 -18.21
N GLU A 247 -7.88 -36.09 -19.49
CA GLU A 247 -6.91 -35.12 -20.02
C GLU A 247 -7.55 -33.77 -20.40
N GLU A 248 -8.88 -33.67 -20.38
CA GLU A 248 -9.60 -32.43 -20.67
C GLU A 248 -9.58 -31.48 -19.48
N PHE A 249 -9.41 -30.19 -19.75
CA PHE A 249 -9.55 -29.14 -18.73
C PHE A 249 -11.02 -28.78 -18.55
N ARG A 250 -11.63 -29.32 -17.49
CA ARG A 250 -13.07 -29.20 -17.24
C ARG A 250 -13.37 -28.75 -15.80
N PRO A 251 -13.40 -27.43 -15.53
CA PRO A 251 -13.75 -26.89 -14.22
C PRO A 251 -15.10 -27.39 -13.68
N GLU A 252 -16.03 -27.75 -14.55
CA GLU A 252 -17.35 -28.27 -14.20
C GLU A 252 -17.33 -29.58 -13.39
N ARG A 253 -16.18 -30.26 -13.28
CA ARG A 253 -15.99 -31.40 -12.34
C ARG A 253 -15.95 -30.96 -10.88
N HIS A 254 -15.68 -29.68 -10.63
CA HIS A 254 -15.40 -29.17 -9.29
C HIS A 254 -16.50 -28.28 -8.71
N VAL A 255 -17.64 -28.17 -9.39
CA VAL A 255 -18.81 -27.37 -9.00
C VAL A 255 -20.03 -28.28 -8.74
N ASP A 256 -21.11 -27.73 -8.20
CA ASP A 256 -22.40 -28.40 -8.01
C ASP A 256 -22.33 -29.72 -7.21
N GLY A 257 -21.46 -29.79 -6.20
CA GLY A 257 -21.34 -31.00 -5.38
C GLY A 257 -20.59 -32.16 -6.07
N LYS A 258 -19.99 -31.95 -7.26
CA LYS A 258 -19.27 -33.01 -8.00
C LYS A 258 -17.86 -33.23 -7.47
N PHE A 259 -17.17 -32.16 -7.05
CA PHE A 259 -15.91 -32.31 -6.32
C PHE A 259 -16.14 -33.17 -5.08
N GLU A 260 -17.29 -32.94 -4.46
CA GLU A 260 -17.64 -33.51 -3.19
C GLU A 260 -17.87 -35.02 -3.23
N LYS A 261 -18.24 -35.54 -4.41
CA LYS A 261 -18.48 -36.95 -4.67
C LYS A 261 -17.21 -37.74 -5.03
N LEU A 262 -16.08 -37.06 -5.20
CA LEU A 262 -14.81 -37.75 -5.51
C LEU A 262 -14.39 -38.65 -4.34
N PRO A 263 -13.70 -39.77 -4.62
CA PRO A 263 -13.13 -40.59 -3.57
C PRO A 263 -12.30 -39.73 -2.60
N PRO A 264 -12.37 -40.00 -1.28
CA PRO A 264 -11.55 -39.28 -0.32
C PRO A 264 -10.08 -39.32 -0.74
N ASN A 265 -9.37 -38.21 -0.58
CA ASN A 265 -7.95 -38.09 -0.92
C ASN A 265 -7.61 -38.21 -2.42
N ALA A 266 -8.58 -38.15 -3.33
CA ALA A 266 -8.34 -38.17 -4.78
C ALA A 266 -7.64 -36.91 -5.33
N TRP A 267 -7.79 -35.77 -4.65
CA TRP A 267 -7.19 -34.49 -5.05
C TRP A 267 -6.23 -33.99 -3.95
N GLN A 268 -4.91 -34.04 -4.20
CA GLN A 268 -3.86 -33.74 -3.20
C GLN A 268 -2.71 -32.85 -3.71
N PRO A 269 -2.96 -31.71 -4.37
CA PRO A 269 -1.87 -30.83 -4.79
C PRO A 269 -1.15 -30.16 -3.61
N PHE A 270 -1.76 -30.15 -2.42
CA PHE A 270 -1.18 -29.65 -1.17
C PHE A 270 -0.92 -30.76 -0.14
N GLY A 271 -0.95 -32.03 -0.55
CA GLY A 271 -0.96 -33.15 0.40
C GLY A 271 -2.27 -33.24 1.18
N PHE A 272 -2.25 -33.98 2.29
CA PHE A 272 -3.45 -34.30 3.08
C PHE A 272 -3.10 -34.57 4.55
N GLY A 273 -4.11 -34.47 5.42
CA GLY A 273 -4.00 -34.77 6.86
C GLY A 273 -2.99 -33.88 7.61
N VAL A 274 -2.36 -34.43 8.65
CA VAL A 274 -1.41 -33.71 9.52
C VAL A 274 -0.13 -33.21 8.82
N ARG A 275 0.08 -33.62 7.56
CA ARG A 275 1.19 -33.19 6.70
C ARG A 275 0.70 -32.41 5.47
N ALA A 276 -0.55 -31.93 5.47
CA ALA A 276 -1.03 -31.00 4.46
C ALA A 276 -0.19 -29.71 4.51
N CYS A 277 -0.01 -29.09 3.34
CA CYS A 277 0.80 -27.91 3.19
C CYS A 277 0.24 -26.76 4.03
N ILE A 278 1.05 -26.28 4.96
CA ILE A 278 0.74 -25.16 5.85
C ILE A 278 0.47 -23.86 5.06
N GLY A 279 1.10 -23.69 3.89
CA GLY A 279 0.93 -22.54 3.01
C GLY A 279 -0.28 -22.61 2.07
N ARG A 280 -1.12 -23.66 2.15
CA ARG A 280 -2.28 -23.83 1.25
C ARG A 280 -3.22 -22.64 1.28
N ALA A 281 -3.64 -22.20 2.47
CA ALA A 281 -4.59 -21.09 2.63
C ALA A 281 -4.06 -19.80 1.99
N PHE A 282 -2.77 -19.51 2.20
CA PHE A 282 -2.10 -18.35 1.63
C PHE A 282 -2.06 -18.42 0.10
N ALA A 283 -1.56 -19.53 -0.46
CA ALA A 283 -1.48 -19.70 -1.91
C ALA A 283 -2.86 -19.62 -2.57
N TRP A 284 -3.90 -20.14 -1.91
CA TRP A 284 -5.27 -20.08 -2.40
C TRP A 284 -5.77 -18.64 -2.52
N GLN A 285 -5.59 -17.84 -1.47
CA GLN A 285 -6.02 -16.44 -1.45
C GLN A 285 -5.28 -15.61 -2.49
N GLU A 286 -3.95 -15.73 -2.57
CA GLU A 286 -3.15 -14.97 -3.55
C GLU A 286 -3.55 -15.30 -4.99
N VAL A 287 -3.70 -16.59 -5.33
CA VAL A 287 -4.02 -16.99 -6.70
C VAL A 287 -5.41 -16.52 -7.11
N ILE A 288 -6.42 -16.62 -6.23
CA ILE A 288 -7.78 -16.12 -6.51
C ILE A 288 -7.73 -14.61 -6.76
N LEU A 289 -7.12 -13.84 -5.86
CA LEU A 289 -7.06 -12.38 -5.99
C LEU A 289 -6.32 -11.95 -7.27
N VAL A 290 -5.20 -12.60 -7.58
CA VAL A 290 -4.42 -12.29 -8.78
C VAL A 290 -5.18 -12.68 -10.04
N LEU A 291 -5.74 -13.89 -10.14
CA LEU A 291 -6.51 -14.31 -11.32
C LEU A 291 -7.77 -13.47 -11.49
N ALA A 292 -8.52 -13.22 -10.43
CA ALA A 292 -9.70 -12.36 -10.47
C ALA A 292 -9.33 -10.97 -10.97
N THR A 293 -8.28 -10.35 -10.41
CA THR A 293 -7.82 -9.02 -10.83
C THR A 293 -7.35 -9.00 -12.28
N VAL A 294 -6.58 -10.00 -12.72
CA VAL A 294 -6.06 -10.08 -14.08
C VAL A 294 -7.21 -10.28 -15.08
N LEU A 295 -8.13 -11.21 -14.82
CA LEU A 295 -9.25 -11.53 -15.71
C LEU A 295 -10.35 -10.45 -15.70
N GLN A 296 -10.50 -9.71 -14.60
CA GLN A 296 -11.35 -8.53 -14.51
C GLN A 296 -10.80 -7.39 -15.38
N LYS A 297 -9.49 -7.17 -15.36
CA LYS A 297 -8.87 -5.99 -15.99
C LYS A 297 -8.38 -6.22 -17.42
N PHE A 298 -8.09 -7.47 -17.80
CA PHE A 298 -7.41 -7.78 -19.05
C PHE A 298 -8.06 -8.90 -19.87
N ASP A 299 -8.17 -8.64 -21.16
CA ASP A 299 -8.30 -9.65 -22.19
C ASP A 299 -6.93 -10.24 -22.48
N LEU A 300 -6.79 -11.51 -22.15
CA LEU A 300 -5.56 -12.26 -22.39
C LEU A 300 -5.67 -12.96 -23.74
N THR A 301 -4.60 -12.90 -24.53
CA THR A 301 -4.44 -13.69 -25.74
C THR A 301 -3.07 -14.37 -25.75
N PRO A 302 -2.92 -15.55 -26.35
CA PRO A 302 -1.61 -16.17 -26.50
C PRO A 302 -0.73 -15.28 -27.38
N ALA A 303 0.53 -15.04 -26.98
CA ALA A 303 1.49 -14.31 -27.82
C ALA A 303 1.89 -15.12 -29.06
N ASP A 304 1.91 -16.44 -28.91
CA ASP A 304 2.03 -17.39 -30.00
C ASP A 304 0.82 -18.34 -29.98
N PRO A 305 -0.17 -18.19 -30.89
CA PRO A 305 -1.33 -19.07 -30.98
C PRO A 305 -1.00 -20.54 -31.26
N SER A 306 0.20 -20.82 -31.81
CA SER A 306 0.69 -22.16 -32.12
C SER A 306 1.42 -22.83 -30.94
N TYR A 307 1.63 -22.10 -29.85
CA TYR A 307 2.33 -22.62 -28.69
C TYR A 307 1.66 -23.89 -28.13
N THR A 308 2.46 -24.95 -28.03
CA THR A 308 2.09 -26.19 -27.34
C THR A 308 2.83 -26.26 -26.01
N LEU A 309 2.17 -26.79 -24.97
CA LEU A 309 2.73 -26.80 -23.62
C LEU A 309 4.04 -27.60 -23.57
N GLN A 310 5.15 -26.88 -23.42
CA GLN A 310 6.44 -27.48 -23.12
C GLN A 310 6.74 -27.29 -21.63
N LEU A 311 7.11 -28.35 -20.93
CA LEU A 311 7.42 -28.27 -19.50
C LEU A 311 8.91 -27.97 -19.30
N LYS A 312 9.21 -26.92 -18.53
CA LYS A 312 10.52 -26.75 -17.90
C LYS A 312 10.46 -27.35 -16.50
N GLN A 313 11.23 -28.41 -16.29
CA GLN A 313 11.32 -29.09 -15.01
C GLN A 313 12.62 -28.69 -14.29
N THR A 314 12.48 -28.31 -13.02
CA THR A 314 13.54 -28.09 -12.03
C THR A 314 13.12 -28.87 -10.78
N LEU A 315 13.19 -28.28 -9.58
CA LEU A 315 12.47 -28.83 -8.42
C LEU A 315 10.94 -28.90 -8.65
N THR A 316 10.39 -27.92 -9.37
CA THR A 316 8.97 -27.84 -9.76
C THR A 316 8.84 -27.77 -11.29
N ILE A 317 7.62 -27.93 -11.80
CA ILE A 317 7.32 -27.80 -13.22
C ILE A 317 6.66 -26.46 -13.56
N LYS A 318 6.93 -25.92 -14.74
CA LYS A 318 6.25 -24.74 -15.29
C LYS A 318 6.25 -24.74 -16.81
N PRO A 319 5.38 -23.96 -17.47
CA PRO A 319 5.46 -23.74 -18.91
C PRO A 319 6.81 -23.13 -19.33
N LYS A 320 7.43 -23.66 -20.38
CA LYS A 320 8.68 -23.18 -20.97
C LYS A 320 8.34 -22.20 -22.08
N GLY A 321 8.78 -20.95 -21.96
CA GLY A 321 8.64 -19.95 -23.02
C GLY A 321 7.19 -19.59 -23.37
N PHE A 322 6.27 -19.70 -22.40
CA PHE A 322 4.89 -19.29 -22.59
C PHE A 322 4.75 -17.78 -22.35
N TYR A 323 4.27 -17.07 -23.37
CA TYR A 323 4.05 -15.63 -23.33
C TYR A 323 2.61 -15.33 -23.73
N ILE A 324 2.07 -14.26 -23.15
CA ILE A 324 0.71 -13.78 -23.41
C ILE A 324 0.76 -12.29 -23.75
N HIS A 325 -0.19 -11.84 -24.55
CA HIS A 325 -0.54 -10.42 -24.64
C HIS A 325 -1.71 -10.14 -23.70
N ALA A 326 -1.64 -9.02 -23.01
CA ALA A 326 -2.71 -8.52 -22.17
C ALA A 326 -3.20 -7.21 -22.78
N ARG A 327 -4.45 -7.21 -23.23
CA ARG A 327 -5.17 -6.00 -23.65
C ARG A 327 -6.09 -5.60 -22.51
N ARG A 328 -6.10 -4.34 -22.11
CA ARG A 328 -7.05 -3.88 -21.08
C ARG A 328 -8.49 -4.08 -21.59
N ARG A 329 -9.36 -4.68 -20.77
CA ARG A 329 -10.80 -4.81 -21.08
C ARG A 329 -11.42 -3.42 -21.11
N THR A 330 -12.08 -3.06 -22.21
CA THR A 330 -12.78 -1.77 -22.39
C THR A 330 -14.29 -1.90 -22.35
N ASP A 331 -14.82 -3.12 -22.47
CA ASP A 331 -16.25 -3.41 -22.62
C ASP A 331 -16.78 -4.23 -21.43
N ASN A 332 -17.59 -3.61 -20.57
CA ASN A 332 -18.65 -4.34 -19.88
C ASN A 332 -19.88 -4.32 -20.78
N GLN A 333 -19.92 -5.16 -21.82
CA GLN A 333 -21.19 -5.48 -22.47
C GLN A 333 -22.00 -6.31 -21.50
N HIS A 334 -22.79 -5.65 -20.67
CA HIS A 334 -23.90 -6.28 -19.98
C HIS A 334 -24.89 -6.78 -21.04
N LEU A 335 -24.87 -8.08 -21.31
CA LEU A 335 -26.02 -8.77 -21.88
C LEU A 335 -27.11 -8.77 -20.80
N PHE A 336 -27.91 -7.70 -20.79
CA PHE A 336 -29.14 -7.62 -20.02
C PHE A 336 -30.08 -8.73 -20.47
N TYR A 337 -30.21 -9.80 -19.70
CA TYR A 337 -31.43 -10.59 -19.72
C TYR A 337 -32.46 -9.87 -18.86
N ALA A 338 -33.43 -9.25 -19.51
CA ALA A 338 -34.56 -8.62 -18.88
C ALA A 338 -35.43 -9.66 -18.15
N THR A 339 -35.88 -9.33 -16.95
CA THR A 339 -37.18 -9.81 -16.42
C THR A 339 -37.75 -8.72 -15.50
N PRO A 340 -39.08 -8.56 -15.48
CA PRO A 340 -39.72 -7.25 -15.36
C PRO A 340 -39.87 -6.74 -13.92
N SER A 341 -39.85 -5.42 -13.87
CA SER A 341 -40.17 -4.53 -12.75
C SER A 341 -41.47 -4.90 -12.03
N SER A 342 -41.43 -4.88 -10.70
CA SER A 342 -42.61 -4.62 -9.87
C SER A 342 -42.25 -3.50 -8.91
N ALA A 343 -42.76 -2.32 -9.24
CA ALA A 343 -42.64 -1.10 -8.46
C ALA A 343 -43.28 -1.27 -7.07
N LEU A 344 -42.68 -0.67 -6.04
CA LEU A 344 -43.44 -0.09 -4.93
C LEU A 344 -42.67 1.08 -4.32
N LYS A 345 -43.44 2.15 -4.10
CA LYS A 345 -43.06 3.54 -3.83
C LYS A 345 -42.40 3.73 -2.47
N LEU A 346 -41.38 4.60 -2.43
CA LEU A 346 -40.93 5.28 -1.22
C LEU A 346 -41.96 6.33 -0.79
N SER A 347 -42.31 6.34 0.50
CA SER A 347 -42.75 7.55 1.21
C SER A 347 -41.75 7.85 2.33
N GLY A 348 -41.28 9.10 2.36
CA GLY A 348 -40.31 9.58 3.34
C GLY A 348 -40.95 10.15 4.59
N ALA A 349 -40.13 10.28 5.63
CA ALA A 349 -40.19 11.38 6.60
C ALA A 349 -38.88 11.43 7.40
N SER A 350 -38.28 12.62 7.46
CA SER A 350 -37.23 13.01 8.40
C SER A 350 -37.85 13.63 9.66
N THR A 351 -37.22 13.46 10.84
CA THR A 351 -37.09 14.45 11.93
C THR A 351 -36.26 13.87 13.09
N SER A 352 -35.86 14.74 14.02
CA SER A 352 -34.58 14.83 14.75
C SER A 352 -34.60 14.52 16.26
N GLY A 353 -33.47 14.00 16.79
CA GLY A 353 -33.00 14.02 18.20
C GLY A 353 -33.60 12.95 19.16
N PRO A 354 -33.00 12.60 20.33
CA PRO A 354 -31.71 12.92 20.96
C PRO A 354 -30.88 11.67 21.40
N THR A 355 -29.71 11.91 22.02
CA THR A 355 -28.69 10.99 22.56
C THR A 355 -29.23 9.86 23.48
N PRO A 356 -28.75 8.59 23.41
CA PRO A 356 -29.07 7.60 24.42
C PRO A 356 -27.87 7.25 25.34
N THR A 357 -28.15 7.37 26.64
CA THR A 357 -27.51 6.73 27.79
C THR A 357 -27.66 5.21 27.76
N THR A 358 -26.70 4.51 28.37
CA THR A 358 -26.74 3.08 28.71
C THR A 358 -27.96 2.73 29.57
N GLY A 359 -28.86 1.88 29.06
CA GLY A 359 -30.07 1.40 29.77
C GLY A 359 -30.04 -0.10 30.04
N THR A 360 -30.54 -0.51 31.21
CA THR A 360 -30.49 -1.84 31.82
C THR A 360 -31.71 -2.75 31.55
N ASP A 361 -32.67 -2.33 30.74
CA ASP A 361 -34.07 -2.83 30.80
C ASP A 361 -34.51 -3.78 29.65
N GLY A 362 -33.59 -4.46 28.97
CA GLY A 362 -33.91 -5.40 27.87
C GLY A 362 -33.94 -6.88 28.27
N THR A 363 -34.74 -7.71 27.59
CA THR A 363 -34.76 -9.18 27.75
C THR A 363 -33.36 -9.76 27.44
N PRO A 364 -32.75 -10.60 28.30
CA PRO A 364 -31.42 -11.15 28.02
C PRO A 364 -31.39 -11.91 26.70
N LEU A 365 -30.36 -11.71 25.87
CA LEU A 365 -30.06 -12.49 24.66
C LEU A 365 -28.61 -12.97 24.76
N TYR A 366 -28.38 -14.27 24.59
CA TYR A 366 -27.05 -14.86 24.69
C TYR A 366 -26.59 -15.36 23.32
N VAL A 367 -25.48 -14.81 22.82
CA VAL A 367 -24.92 -15.18 21.52
C VAL A 367 -23.55 -15.82 21.74
N PHE A 368 -23.44 -17.12 21.45
CA PHE A 368 -22.19 -17.87 21.59
C PHE A 368 -21.60 -18.21 20.24
N TYR A 369 -20.28 -18.11 20.11
CA TYR A 369 -19.62 -18.42 18.86
C TYR A 369 -18.43 -19.37 18.98
N GLY A 370 -18.27 -20.20 17.95
CA GLY A 370 -17.07 -21.02 17.72
C GLY A 370 -16.38 -20.57 16.43
N SER A 371 -15.22 -19.91 16.53
CA SER A 371 -14.52 -19.35 15.38
C SER A 371 -13.00 -19.38 15.52
N ASN A 372 -12.30 -19.87 14.49
CA ASN A 372 -10.84 -19.73 14.37
C ASN A 372 -10.43 -18.57 13.45
N THR A 373 -11.27 -18.23 12.47
CA THR A 373 -10.97 -17.23 11.41
C THR A 373 -11.77 -15.93 11.54
N GLY A 374 -12.64 -15.82 12.54
CA GLY A 374 -13.40 -14.60 12.87
C GLY A 374 -14.76 -14.45 12.17
N THR A 375 -15.10 -15.32 11.21
CA THR A 375 -16.37 -15.23 10.46
C THR A 375 -17.59 -15.45 11.35
N SER A 376 -17.62 -16.54 12.12
CA SER A 376 -18.70 -16.83 13.08
C SER A 376 -18.75 -15.81 14.21
N GLU A 377 -17.60 -15.24 14.59
CA GLU A 377 -17.50 -14.14 15.55
C GLU A 377 -18.15 -12.86 15.01
N ALA A 378 -17.89 -12.48 13.75
CA ALA A 378 -18.48 -11.30 13.12
C ALA A 378 -20.01 -11.39 13.03
N PHE A 379 -20.53 -12.57 12.66
CA PHE A 379 -21.97 -12.83 12.67
C PHE A 379 -22.58 -12.78 14.07
N ALA A 380 -21.87 -13.28 15.08
CA ALA A 380 -22.32 -13.22 16.46
C ALA A 380 -22.35 -11.78 16.98
N GLN A 381 -21.34 -10.99 16.62
CA GLN A 381 -21.27 -9.56 16.92
C GLN A 381 -22.43 -8.80 16.29
N ARG A 382 -22.77 -9.09 15.02
CA ARG A 382 -23.90 -8.44 14.33
C ARG A 382 -25.23 -8.67 15.06
N ILE A 383 -25.55 -9.92 15.40
CA ILE A 383 -26.75 -10.26 16.17
C ILE A 383 -26.73 -9.60 17.56
N ALA A 384 -25.57 -9.59 18.24
CA ALA A 384 -25.45 -8.95 19.54
C ALA A 384 -25.66 -7.42 19.47
N ILE A 385 -25.10 -6.75 18.45
CA ILE A 385 -25.24 -5.30 18.21
C ILE A 385 -26.68 -4.92 17.88
N GLU A 386 -27.38 -5.75 17.11
CA GLU A 386 -28.77 -5.49 16.73
C GLU A 386 -29.77 -5.77 17.87
N GLY A 387 -29.42 -6.61 18.85
CA GLY A 387 -30.31 -7.00 19.95
C GLY A 387 -30.95 -5.83 20.72
N PRO A 388 -30.20 -4.79 21.15
CA PRO A 388 -30.80 -3.61 21.80
C PRO A 388 -31.87 -2.93 20.96
N SER A 389 -31.68 -2.83 19.64
CA SER A 389 -32.67 -2.25 18.74
C SER A 389 -33.94 -3.11 18.60
N ASN A 390 -33.84 -4.40 18.93
CA ASN A 390 -34.92 -5.38 18.96
C ASN A 390 -35.46 -5.64 20.39
N GLY A 391 -35.11 -4.80 21.38
CA GLY A 391 -35.59 -4.90 22.76
C GLY A 391 -34.88 -5.93 23.63
N PHE A 392 -33.70 -6.40 23.22
CA PHE A 392 -32.90 -7.37 23.96
C PHE A 392 -31.65 -6.72 24.59
N ARG A 393 -31.24 -7.25 25.74
CA ARG A 393 -29.92 -7.00 26.32
C ARG A 393 -28.98 -8.13 25.91
N SER A 394 -28.25 -7.92 24.81
CA SER A 394 -27.34 -8.92 24.27
C SER A 394 -26.08 -9.10 25.12
N SER A 395 -25.65 -10.35 25.23
CA SER A 395 -24.33 -10.75 25.71
C SER A 395 -23.69 -11.68 24.68
N ILE A 396 -22.39 -11.54 24.48
CA ILE A 396 -21.62 -12.31 23.51
C ILE A 396 -20.47 -13.03 24.22
N GLY A 397 -20.23 -14.28 23.85
CA GLY A 397 -19.12 -15.07 24.38
C GLY A 397 -18.70 -16.18 23.42
N THR A 398 -17.56 -16.81 23.68
CA THR A 398 -17.18 -18.01 22.93
C THR A 398 -18.04 -19.20 23.39
N LEU A 399 -18.14 -20.25 22.59
CA LEU A 399 -18.86 -21.47 23.00
C LEU A 399 -18.26 -22.07 24.28
N ASP A 400 -16.93 -22.10 24.40
CA ASP A 400 -16.27 -22.58 25.62
C ASP A 400 -16.61 -21.73 26.87
N SER A 401 -16.99 -20.45 26.71
CA SER A 401 -17.43 -19.63 27.85
C SER A 401 -18.79 -20.08 28.43
N ALA A 402 -19.54 -20.90 27.70
CA ALA A 402 -20.87 -21.39 28.06
C ALA A 402 -20.85 -22.79 28.73
N LEU A 403 -19.66 -23.33 29.01
CA LEU A 403 -19.47 -24.64 29.64
C LEU A 403 -20.27 -24.81 30.93
N GLY A 404 -21.16 -25.81 30.98
CA GLY A 404 -21.94 -26.14 32.18
C GLY A 404 -22.97 -25.09 32.59
N LYS A 405 -23.13 -24.01 31.82
CA LYS A 405 -23.95 -22.83 32.17
C LYS A 405 -24.63 -22.26 30.93
N ILE A 406 -25.56 -23.02 30.36
CA ILE A 406 -26.46 -22.48 29.33
C ILE A 406 -27.61 -21.74 30.02
N PRO A 407 -27.80 -20.43 29.80
CA PRO A 407 -28.87 -19.68 30.42
C PRO A 407 -30.26 -20.11 29.92
N THR A 408 -31.26 -20.03 30.81
CA THR A 408 -32.66 -20.35 30.51
C THR A 408 -33.58 -19.13 30.57
N ASP A 409 -33.06 -17.96 30.98
CA ASP A 409 -33.81 -16.71 31.15
C ASP A 409 -33.89 -15.86 29.87
N GLY A 410 -33.32 -16.36 28.77
CA GLY A 410 -33.34 -15.73 27.46
C GLY A 410 -32.98 -16.70 26.33
N PRO A 411 -33.18 -16.30 25.06
CA PRO A 411 -32.79 -17.09 23.91
C PRO A 411 -31.26 -17.23 23.78
N VAL A 412 -30.83 -18.39 23.30
CA VAL A 412 -29.43 -18.74 23.05
C VAL A 412 -29.20 -18.91 21.54
N VAL A 413 -28.33 -18.08 20.97
CA VAL A 413 -27.96 -18.16 19.55
C VAL A 413 -26.54 -18.68 19.44
N ILE A 414 -26.36 -19.80 18.75
CA ILE A 414 -25.05 -20.43 18.55
C ILE A 414 -24.61 -20.19 17.11
N ILE A 415 -23.42 -19.63 16.93
CA ILE A 415 -22.82 -19.43 15.62
C ILE A 415 -21.45 -20.10 15.60
N THR A 416 -21.35 -21.27 14.97
CA THR A 416 -20.12 -22.04 15.02
C THR A 416 -19.66 -22.50 13.66
N ALA A 417 -18.34 -22.63 13.50
CA ALA A 417 -17.73 -23.21 12.32
C ALA A 417 -17.42 -24.70 12.50
N SER A 418 -17.18 -25.39 11.39
CA SER A 418 -16.53 -26.72 11.37
C SER A 418 -15.19 -26.62 10.65
N PHE A 419 -14.14 -27.14 11.27
CA PHE A 419 -12.80 -27.22 10.68
C PHE A 419 -12.44 -28.69 10.50
N GLU A 420 -12.61 -29.21 9.27
CA GLU A 420 -12.34 -30.62 8.95
C GLU A 420 -13.08 -31.63 9.87
N GLY A 421 -14.26 -31.24 10.36
CA GLY A 421 -15.14 -32.07 11.17
C GLY A 421 -14.92 -31.89 12.66
N GLN A 422 -13.97 -31.04 13.04
CA GLN A 422 -13.65 -30.68 14.40
C GLN A 422 -14.21 -29.28 14.73
N PRO A 423 -14.52 -29.03 16.02
CA PRO A 423 -14.95 -27.71 16.49
C PRO A 423 -13.86 -26.66 16.31
N ALA A 424 -14.26 -25.39 16.36
CA ALA A 424 -13.32 -24.30 16.57
C ALA A 424 -12.57 -24.48 17.90
N ASP A 425 -11.38 -23.91 18.00
CA ASP A 425 -10.52 -24.03 19.18
C ASP A 425 -11.23 -23.47 20.43
N ASN A 426 -12.02 -22.40 20.26
CA ASN A 426 -12.83 -21.76 21.32
C ASN A 426 -14.25 -22.36 21.47
N ALA A 427 -14.49 -23.53 20.88
CA ALA A 427 -15.70 -24.33 21.01
C ALA A 427 -15.41 -25.80 21.33
N ALA A 428 -14.13 -26.17 21.46
CA ALA A 428 -13.73 -27.58 21.56
C ALA A 428 -14.16 -28.20 22.88
N GLN A 429 -13.93 -27.50 24.00
CA GLN A 429 -14.33 -27.97 25.32
C GLN A 429 -15.85 -28.05 25.40
N PHE A 430 -16.53 -27.05 24.83
CA PHE A 430 -17.99 -27.02 24.77
C PHE A 430 -18.56 -28.21 24.02
N VAL A 431 -18.00 -28.52 22.85
CA VAL A 431 -18.47 -29.65 22.03
C VAL A 431 -18.18 -30.99 22.70
N GLU A 432 -17.04 -31.13 23.36
CA GLU A 432 -16.74 -32.30 24.18
C GLU A 432 -17.76 -32.47 25.31
N TRP A 433 -18.04 -31.39 26.04
CA TRP A 433 -19.01 -31.37 27.12
C TRP A 433 -20.43 -31.74 26.64
N VAL A 434 -20.93 -31.07 25.60
CA VAL A 434 -22.30 -31.30 25.10
C VAL A 434 -22.45 -32.72 24.53
N THR A 435 -21.40 -33.32 23.97
CA THR A 435 -21.45 -34.69 23.43
C THR A 435 -21.60 -35.76 24.52
N HIS A 436 -21.21 -35.46 25.76
CA HIS A 436 -21.24 -36.40 26.90
C HIS A 436 -22.33 -36.07 27.92
N LEU A 437 -23.30 -35.21 27.59
CA LEU A 437 -24.43 -34.96 28.46
C LEU A 437 -25.35 -36.19 28.54
N GLU A 438 -25.99 -36.37 29.70
CA GLU A 438 -26.98 -37.41 29.96
C GLU A 438 -28.31 -36.78 30.42
N GLY A 439 -29.44 -37.42 30.08
CA GLY A 439 -30.78 -36.94 30.44
C GLY A 439 -31.25 -35.73 29.60
N THR A 440 -31.96 -34.79 30.21
CA THR A 440 -32.47 -33.55 29.55
C THR A 440 -31.99 -32.27 30.27
N PRO A 441 -30.68 -32.05 30.38
CA PRO A 441 -30.11 -30.94 31.16
C PRO A 441 -30.34 -29.56 30.56
N LEU A 442 -30.78 -29.47 29.29
CA LEU A 442 -31.05 -28.21 28.59
C LEU A 442 -32.55 -27.90 28.53
N HIS A 443 -33.36 -28.58 29.35
CA HIS A 443 -34.79 -28.30 29.46
C HIS A 443 -35.05 -26.82 29.82
N GLY A 444 -35.87 -26.15 29.01
CA GLY A 444 -36.19 -24.72 29.19
C GLY A 444 -35.30 -23.76 28.41
N VAL A 445 -34.22 -24.25 27.77
CA VAL A 445 -33.41 -23.44 26.86
C VAL A 445 -34.12 -23.31 25.51
N HIS A 446 -34.21 -22.09 24.99
CA HIS A 446 -34.65 -21.83 23.62
C HIS A 446 -33.46 -21.45 22.77
N PHE A 447 -33.21 -22.18 21.68
CA PHE A 447 -31.97 -22.01 20.93
C PHE A 447 -32.14 -21.90 19.41
N ALA A 448 -31.15 -21.28 18.76
CA ALA A 448 -31.00 -21.24 17.32
C ALA A 448 -29.53 -21.49 16.95
N VAL A 449 -29.27 -22.18 15.84
CA VAL A 449 -27.90 -22.45 15.37
C VAL A 449 -27.71 -21.91 13.97
N PHE A 450 -26.65 -21.15 13.76
CA PHE A 450 -26.12 -20.84 12.44
C PHE A 450 -24.75 -21.49 12.26
N GLY A 451 -24.61 -22.29 11.21
CA GLY A 451 -23.37 -22.99 10.92
C GLY A 451 -22.56 -22.34 9.83
N CYS A 452 -21.29 -22.04 10.11
CA CYS A 452 -20.31 -21.60 9.12
C CYS A 452 -19.51 -22.82 8.63
N GLY A 453 -19.97 -23.45 7.56
CA GLY A 453 -19.32 -24.59 6.93
C GLY A 453 -18.59 -24.19 5.65
N ASN A 454 -17.86 -25.13 5.06
CA ASN A 454 -17.28 -25.00 3.74
C ASN A 454 -17.38 -26.36 3.03
N SER A 455 -18.15 -26.44 1.94
CA SER A 455 -18.40 -27.70 1.22
C SER A 455 -17.16 -28.31 0.60
N ASP A 456 -16.08 -27.53 0.47
CA ASP A 456 -14.74 -28.00 0.09
C ASP A 456 -14.26 -29.16 0.98
N TRP A 457 -14.80 -29.24 2.20
CA TRP A 457 -14.56 -30.28 3.19
C TRP A 457 -15.73 -31.25 3.31
N THR A 458 -16.20 -31.76 2.18
CA THR A 458 -17.17 -32.85 1.98
C THR A 458 -17.63 -33.63 3.21
N ASN A 459 -16.73 -34.44 3.76
CA ASN A 459 -17.02 -35.41 4.81
C ASN A 459 -17.30 -34.77 6.17
N SER A 460 -17.06 -33.47 6.26
CA SER A 460 -17.12 -32.68 7.49
C SER A 460 -17.90 -31.39 7.32
N PHE A 461 -18.57 -31.21 6.17
CA PHE A 461 -19.36 -30.02 5.92
C PHE A 461 -20.41 -29.89 7.02
N GLN A 462 -20.36 -28.78 7.76
CA GLN A 462 -21.32 -28.45 8.82
C GLN A 462 -21.36 -29.44 10.00
N ALA A 463 -20.34 -30.30 10.16
CA ALA A 463 -20.34 -31.36 11.16
C ALA A 463 -20.63 -30.85 12.59
N ILE A 464 -20.00 -29.75 12.99
CA ILE A 464 -20.10 -29.20 14.35
C ILE A 464 -21.39 -28.40 14.59
N PRO A 465 -21.80 -27.46 13.71
CA PRO A 465 -23.11 -26.84 13.80
C PRO A 465 -24.24 -27.86 13.84
N LYS A 466 -24.16 -28.90 13.00
CA LYS A 466 -25.13 -29.99 12.98
C LYS A 466 -25.13 -30.75 14.31
N LEU A 467 -23.94 -31.11 14.81
CA LEU A 467 -23.79 -31.78 16.10
C LEU A 467 -24.41 -30.96 17.25
N CYS A 468 -24.08 -29.66 17.35
CA CYS A 468 -24.65 -28.80 18.38
C CYS A 468 -26.17 -28.70 18.29
N ASP A 469 -26.70 -28.54 17.08
CA ASP A 469 -28.14 -28.42 16.82
C ASP A 469 -28.91 -29.68 17.21
N GLU A 470 -28.43 -30.86 16.80
CA GLU A 470 -29.05 -32.14 17.11
C GLU A 470 -28.94 -32.50 18.60
N LEU A 471 -27.78 -32.24 19.22
CA LEU A 471 -27.58 -32.53 20.64
C LEU A 471 -28.40 -31.61 21.54
N PHE A 472 -28.49 -30.31 21.24
CA PHE A 472 -29.31 -29.39 22.03
C PHE A 472 -30.78 -29.84 22.08
N GLU A 473 -31.33 -30.22 20.93
CA GLU A 473 -32.70 -30.74 20.85
C GLU A 473 -32.85 -32.08 21.60
N LYS A 474 -31.91 -33.00 21.42
CA LYS A 474 -31.87 -34.28 22.16
C LYS A 474 -31.86 -34.08 23.69
N TYR A 475 -31.17 -33.06 24.18
CA TYR A 475 -31.03 -32.77 25.61
C TYR A 475 -32.14 -31.86 26.18
N GLY A 476 -33.22 -31.66 25.44
CA GLY A 476 -34.44 -30.99 25.92
C GLY A 476 -34.54 -29.50 25.64
N ALA A 477 -33.59 -28.92 24.90
CA ALA A 477 -33.71 -27.54 24.44
C ALA A 477 -34.73 -27.43 23.30
N LYS A 478 -35.47 -26.33 23.24
CA LYS A 478 -36.47 -26.07 22.20
C LYS A 478 -35.88 -25.21 21.09
N ARG A 479 -35.82 -25.78 19.88
CA ARG A 479 -35.37 -25.11 18.66
C ARG A 479 -36.32 -23.95 18.29
N LEU A 480 -35.78 -22.76 18.08
CA LEU A 480 -36.51 -21.55 17.70
C LEU A 480 -36.75 -21.46 16.19
N LEU A 481 -35.74 -21.81 15.40
CA LEU A 481 -35.78 -21.87 13.94
C LEU A 481 -34.87 -22.97 13.42
N GLU A 482 -35.11 -23.39 12.18
CA GLU A 482 -34.25 -24.33 11.48
C GLU A 482 -32.80 -23.81 11.43
N ARG A 483 -31.84 -24.73 11.53
CA ARG A 483 -30.42 -24.39 11.53
C ARG A 483 -30.04 -23.69 10.23
N GLY A 484 -29.43 -22.51 10.33
CA GLY A 484 -28.84 -21.84 9.17
C GLY A 484 -27.59 -22.56 8.68
N VAL A 485 -27.47 -22.72 7.37
CA VAL A 485 -26.40 -23.52 6.75
C VAL A 485 -25.57 -22.63 5.82
N GLY A 486 -24.68 -21.82 6.39
CA GLY A 486 -23.76 -20.99 5.62
C GLY A 486 -22.65 -21.84 4.98
N ASP A 487 -22.50 -21.75 3.67
CA ASP A 487 -21.42 -22.42 2.93
C ASP A 487 -20.37 -21.43 2.39
N ALA A 488 -19.20 -21.37 3.01
CA ALA A 488 -18.14 -20.43 2.63
C ALA A 488 -17.48 -20.75 1.28
N SER A 489 -17.77 -21.89 0.65
CA SER A 489 -17.39 -22.18 -0.73
C SER A 489 -18.33 -21.54 -1.76
N LYS A 490 -19.48 -21.01 -1.31
CA LYS A 490 -20.54 -20.45 -2.16
C LYS A 490 -20.69 -18.95 -1.95
N GLY A 491 -21.13 -18.28 -3.02
CA GLY A 491 -21.27 -16.83 -3.04
C GLY A 491 -22.49 -16.26 -2.35
N ASP A 492 -23.38 -17.12 -1.85
CA ASP A 492 -24.56 -16.76 -1.08
C ASP A 492 -24.32 -16.83 0.44
N PHE A 493 -23.10 -17.12 0.89
CA PHE A 493 -22.77 -17.33 2.30
C PHE A 493 -23.34 -16.24 3.25
N PHE A 494 -23.15 -14.97 2.89
CA PHE A 494 -23.66 -13.83 3.65
C PHE A 494 -25.16 -13.64 3.49
N GLN A 495 -25.71 -13.89 2.30
CA GLN A 495 -27.15 -13.81 2.05
C GLN A 495 -27.92 -14.85 2.88
N VAL A 496 -27.41 -16.08 2.98
CA VAL A 496 -27.99 -17.14 3.82
C VAL A 496 -27.98 -16.73 5.30
N PHE A 497 -26.96 -16.01 5.74
CA PHE A 497 -26.93 -15.43 7.08
C PHE A 497 -27.97 -14.32 7.24
N ASP A 498 -28.06 -13.38 6.29
CA ASP A 498 -29.05 -12.29 6.33
C ASP A 498 -30.49 -12.84 6.39
N GLU A 499 -30.80 -13.90 5.61
CA GLU A 499 -32.10 -14.57 5.64
C GLU A 499 -32.37 -15.28 6.98
N PHE A 500 -31.34 -15.92 7.56
CA PHE A 500 -31.44 -16.51 8.89
C PHE A 500 -31.67 -15.45 9.97
N GLU A 501 -30.94 -14.33 9.92
CA GLU A 501 -31.04 -13.23 10.88
C GLU A 501 -32.42 -12.57 10.84
N LEU A 502 -32.97 -12.31 9.65
CA LEU A 502 -34.33 -11.80 9.49
C LEU A 502 -35.37 -12.73 10.14
N LYS A 503 -35.28 -14.04 9.87
CA LYS A 503 -36.18 -15.06 10.46
C LYS A 503 -36.00 -15.16 11.98
N LEU A 504 -34.76 -15.06 12.47
CA LEU A 504 -34.43 -15.06 13.89
C LEU A 504 -35.11 -13.88 14.59
N TRP A 505 -34.96 -12.65 14.08
CA TRP A 505 -35.57 -11.46 14.68
C TRP A 505 -37.11 -11.50 14.65
N ASP A 506 -37.70 -12.01 13.57
CA ASP A 506 -39.15 -12.22 13.49
C ASP A 506 -39.64 -13.20 14.56
N MET A 507 -38.89 -14.28 14.81
CA MET A 507 -39.24 -15.27 15.82
C MET A 507 -39.04 -14.75 17.25
N LEU A 508 -37.91 -14.12 17.50
CA LEU A 508 -37.60 -13.56 18.82
C LEU A 508 -38.61 -12.49 19.25
N ARG A 509 -39.03 -11.60 18.33
CA ARG A 509 -40.06 -10.61 18.61
C ARG A 509 -41.41 -11.24 18.94
N LYS A 510 -41.82 -12.27 18.20
CA LYS A 510 -43.08 -12.99 18.45
C LYS A 510 -43.06 -13.74 19.79
N GLN A 511 -41.95 -14.39 20.12
CA GLN A 511 -41.86 -15.26 21.29
C GLN A 511 -41.61 -14.52 22.59
N TYR A 512 -40.84 -13.43 22.56
CA TYR A 512 -40.47 -12.64 23.75
C TYR A 512 -41.22 -11.30 23.86
N SER A 513 -42.18 -11.05 22.96
CA SER A 513 -43.02 -9.84 22.95
C SER A 513 -42.22 -8.52 23.00
N THR A 514 -41.05 -8.47 22.37
CA THR A 514 -40.20 -7.27 22.35
C THR A 514 -40.60 -6.31 21.23
N ILE A 515 -40.52 -4.99 21.51
CA ILE A 515 -40.84 -3.93 20.57
C ILE A 515 -39.53 -3.36 20.01
N ARG A 516 -39.45 -3.12 18.70
CA ARG A 516 -38.30 -2.47 18.06
C ARG A 516 -38.16 -1.06 18.62
N ALA A 517 -37.08 -0.78 19.35
CA ALA A 517 -36.83 0.54 19.91
C ALA A 517 -36.45 1.52 18.79
N ASN A 518 -37.19 2.64 18.69
CA ASN A 518 -36.97 3.67 17.67
C ASN A 518 -35.85 4.67 18.04
N SER A 519 -34.85 4.25 18.82
CA SER A 519 -33.75 5.12 19.26
C SER A 519 -32.45 4.82 18.52
N ARG A 520 -32.08 5.70 17.59
CA ARG A 520 -30.73 5.78 17.00
C ARG A 520 -29.70 6.08 18.11
N ALA A 521 -28.93 5.09 18.52
CA ALA A 521 -27.63 5.34 19.15
C ALA A 521 -26.63 5.69 18.04
N SER A 522 -26.06 6.90 18.06
CA SER A 522 -25.06 7.33 17.07
C SER A 522 -23.72 6.65 17.33
N VAL A 523 -23.29 5.77 16.40
CA VAL A 523 -22.01 5.04 16.40
C VAL A 523 -21.13 5.50 15.22
N LEU A 524 -21.01 6.81 14.98
CA LEU A 524 -20.17 7.26 13.85
C LEU A 524 -18.68 7.14 14.23
N GLU A 525 -18.13 5.94 14.06
CA GLU A 525 -16.69 5.71 14.12
C GLU A 525 -16.06 6.15 12.79
N VAL A 526 -15.30 7.25 12.82
CA VAL A 526 -14.59 7.77 11.64
C VAL A 526 -13.24 7.07 11.53
N LYS A 527 -13.13 6.08 10.63
CA LYS A 527 -11.83 5.49 10.24
C LYS A 527 -11.18 6.34 9.15
N SER A 528 -10.09 7.03 9.50
CA SER A 528 -9.25 7.74 8.53
C SER A 528 -8.49 6.72 7.68
N LEU A 529 -8.96 6.48 6.45
CA LEU A 529 -8.17 5.78 5.43
C LEU A 529 -6.99 6.65 5.02
N ASP A 530 -5.82 6.05 4.83
CA ASP A 530 -4.54 6.73 4.61
C ASP A 530 -4.39 7.27 3.16
N ALA A 531 -5.44 7.93 2.66
CA ALA A 531 -5.60 8.41 1.28
C ALA A 531 -4.49 9.35 0.81
N ALA A 532 -3.74 9.94 1.75
CA ALA A 532 -2.60 10.80 1.43
C ALA A 532 -1.44 10.03 0.76
N HIS A 533 -1.14 8.81 1.19
CA HIS A 533 -0.01 8.05 0.62
C HIS A 533 -0.29 7.57 -0.81
N GLU A 534 -1.56 7.35 -1.15
CA GLU A 534 -1.94 6.83 -2.47
C GLU A 534 -1.70 7.83 -3.60
N ARG A 535 -2.11 9.10 -3.42
CA ARG A 535 -1.87 10.16 -4.40
C ARG A 535 -0.38 10.34 -4.70
N ALA A 536 0.44 10.38 -3.64
CA ALA A 536 1.88 10.52 -3.76
C ALA A 536 2.50 9.33 -4.51
N SER A 537 2.08 8.10 -4.19
CA SER A 537 2.52 6.87 -4.88
C SER A 537 2.17 6.87 -6.37
N ILE A 538 0.93 7.24 -6.74
CA ILE A 538 0.49 7.31 -8.15
C ILE A 538 1.31 8.35 -8.93
N LEU A 539 1.64 9.47 -8.30
CA LEU A 539 2.49 10.52 -8.87
C LEU A 539 3.99 10.22 -8.75
N ARG A 540 4.35 8.97 -8.40
CA ARG A 540 5.72 8.46 -8.29
C ARG A 540 6.59 9.19 -7.26
N GLN A 541 5.97 9.57 -6.14
CA GLN A 541 6.59 10.19 -4.96
C GLN A 541 6.31 9.37 -3.70
N PRO A 542 6.70 8.08 -3.64
CA PRO A 542 6.33 7.19 -2.52
C PRO A 542 6.96 7.61 -1.17
N ASP A 543 7.95 8.50 -1.19
CA ASP A 543 8.66 9.03 -0.04
C ASP A 543 8.06 10.34 0.51
N ALA A 544 7.01 10.87 -0.13
CA ALA A 544 6.29 12.03 0.38
C ALA A 544 5.45 11.66 1.61
N GLN A 545 5.67 12.37 2.70
CA GLN A 545 4.97 12.22 3.97
C GLN A 545 4.09 13.43 4.25
N LEU A 546 3.17 13.29 5.20
CA LEU A 546 2.33 14.39 5.65
C LEU A 546 3.04 15.23 6.71
N GLY A 547 3.33 16.48 6.40
CA GLY A 547 3.63 17.51 7.40
C GLY A 547 2.38 18.27 7.83
N ARG A 548 2.42 18.86 9.02
CA ARG A 548 1.34 19.70 9.56
C ARG A 548 1.77 21.17 9.54
N VAL A 549 0.96 22.01 8.92
CA VAL A 549 1.18 23.47 8.91
C VAL A 549 0.97 23.99 10.32
N VAL A 550 2.00 24.65 10.85
CA VAL A 550 1.97 25.31 12.17
C VAL A 550 1.64 26.78 12.01
N GLU A 551 2.22 27.43 11.00
CA GLU A 551 2.01 28.85 10.73
C GLU A 551 2.15 29.15 9.23
N ASN A 552 1.37 30.10 8.75
CA ASN A 552 1.49 30.69 7.43
C ASN A 552 1.26 32.20 7.53
N ARG A 553 2.24 33.02 7.17
CA ARG A 553 2.13 34.48 7.22
C ARG A 553 2.76 35.15 6.02
N THR A 554 2.19 36.28 5.59
CA THR A 554 2.78 37.14 4.57
C THR A 554 3.92 37.97 5.18
N LEU A 555 5.05 38.03 4.48
CA LEU A 555 6.25 38.78 4.88
C LEU A 555 6.34 40.17 4.24
N THR A 556 5.67 40.40 3.11
CA THR A 556 5.68 41.69 2.41
C THR A 556 4.51 42.59 2.80
N ARG A 557 4.69 43.90 2.58
CA ARG A 557 3.68 44.94 2.79
C ARG A 557 3.33 45.58 1.44
N GLY A 558 2.04 45.66 1.10
CA GLY A 558 1.58 46.47 -0.05
C GLY A 558 1.32 45.73 -1.38
N GLY A 559 0.84 44.48 -1.37
CA GLY A 559 0.05 43.84 -2.44
C GLY A 559 0.70 43.48 -3.78
N SER A 560 1.74 44.18 -4.24
CA SER A 560 2.28 44.00 -5.61
C SER A 560 3.26 42.82 -5.77
N CYS A 561 3.71 42.21 -4.68
CA CYS A 561 4.53 41.01 -4.65
C CYS A 561 4.42 40.39 -3.25
N GLN A 562 3.78 39.23 -3.16
CA GLN A 562 3.57 38.55 -1.89
C GLN A 562 4.70 37.54 -1.68
N GLU A 563 5.41 37.65 -0.57
CA GLU A 563 6.31 36.60 -0.08
C GLU A 563 5.69 36.01 1.17
N THR A 564 5.62 34.69 1.28
CA THR A 564 5.04 34.00 2.43
C THR A 564 6.08 33.22 3.20
N TYR A 565 5.92 33.23 4.53
CA TYR A 565 6.62 32.38 5.47
C TYR A 565 5.73 31.22 5.84
N TRP A 566 6.25 30.02 5.64
CA TRP A 566 5.53 28.80 5.91
C TRP A 566 6.30 27.95 6.92
N TYR A 567 5.69 27.65 8.06
CA TYR A 567 6.28 26.89 9.15
C TYR A 567 5.52 25.58 9.38
N VAL A 568 6.26 24.48 9.39
CA VAL A 568 5.68 23.14 9.33
C VAL A 568 6.38 22.21 10.30
N ARG A 569 5.58 21.36 10.94
CA ARG A 569 6.06 20.19 11.68
C ARG A 569 6.16 18.98 10.76
N LYS A 570 7.34 18.36 10.71
CA LYS A 570 7.62 17.14 9.94
C LYS A 570 7.68 15.90 10.85
N THR A 571 7.47 14.72 10.28
CA THR A 571 7.59 13.41 10.94
C THR A 571 8.77 12.64 10.36
N GLY A 572 9.65 12.07 11.18
CA GLY A 572 10.64 11.06 10.76
C GLY A 572 11.71 11.45 9.72
N LEU A 573 11.69 12.66 9.17
CA LEU A 573 12.60 13.10 8.10
C LEU A 573 13.80 13.84 8.69
N SER A 574 15.03 13.40 8.44
CA SER A 574 16.24 14.16 8.77
C SER A 574 16.50 15.27 7.74
N THR A 575 17.04 16.41 8.17
CA THR A 575 17.30 17.59 7.33
C THR A 575 18.60 18.25 7.74
N TYR A 576 19.31 18.84 6.79
CA TYR A 576 20.44 19.73 7.00
C TYR A 576 20.12 21.15 6.52
N SER A 577 20.77 22.15 7.09
CA SER A 577 20.66 23.53 6.60
C SER A 577 21.12 23.59 5.15
N GLY A 578 20.28 24.11 4.26
CA GLY A 578 20.54 24.16 2.82
C GLY A 578 19.87 23.06 2.00
N ASP A 579 19.23 22.08 2.64
CA ASP A 579 18.39 21.10 1.95
C ASP A 579 17.13 21.75 1.35
N TYR A 580 16.46 21.02 0.46
CA TYR A 580 15.18 21.39 -0.12
C TYR A 580 14.02 20.61 0.49
N ILE A 581 12.84 21.21 0.43
CA ILE A 581 11.58 20.51 0.60
C ILE A 581 10.85 20.44 -0.74
N ALA A 582 10.47 19.23 -1.14
CA ALA A 582 9.63 18.98 -2.30
C ALA A 582 8.17 18.87 -1.86
N ILE A 583 7.31 19.77 -2.34
CA ILE A 583 5.88 19.84 -2.01
C ILE A 583 5.06 19.33 -3.19
N LEU A 584 4.02 18.54 -2.92
CA LEU A 584 3.03 18.16 -3.93
C LEU A 584 1.78 19.06 -3.84
N PRO A 585 1.64 20.09 -4.70
CA PRO A 585 0.61 21.11 -4.56
C PRO A 585 -0.75 20.66 -5.10
N GLN A 586 -1.79 21.46 -4.90
CA GLN A 586 -3.10 21.28 -5.56
C GLN A 586 -3.46 22.53 -6.38
N ASN A 587 -4.24 22.35 -7.44
CA ASN A 587 -4.72 23.48 -8.23
C ASN A 587 -5.71 24.36 -7.43
N PRO A 588 -5.77 25.67 -7.72
CA PRO A 588 -6.79 26.54 -7.16
C PRO A 588 -8.20 26.05 -7.47
N ALA A 589 -9.10 26.10 -6.49
CA ALA A 589 -10.50 25.71 -6.64
C ALA A 589 -11.21 26.47 -7.79
N ARG A 590 -10.83 27.73 -8.02
CA ARG A 590 -11.29 28.55 -9.15
C ARG A 590 -11.07 27.86 -10.48
N ASP A 591 -9.86 27.33 -10.72
CA ASP A 591 -9.49 26.77 -12.01
C ASP A 591 -10.16 25.40 -12.22
N VAL A 592 -10.33 24.61 -11.16
CA VAL A 592 -11.08 23.34 -11.21
C VAL A 592 -12.55 23.58 -11.55
N HIS A 593 -13.19 24.58 -10.93
CA HIS A 593 -14.58 24.94 -11.23
C HIS A 593 -14.77 25.34 -12.70
N ARG A 594 -13.83 26.10 -13.29
CA ARG A 594 -13.91 26.49 -14.70
C ARG A 594 -13.91 25.29 -15.64
N VAL A 595 -13.05 24.30 -15.38
CA VAL A 595 -13.02 23.06 -16.15
C VAL A 595 -14.35 22.32 -16.02
N LEU A 596 -14.85 22.12 -14.81
CA LEU A 596 -16.13 21.43 -14.58
C LEU A 596 -17.30 22.15 -15.28
N ALA A 597 -17.35 23.48 -15.18
CA ALA A 597 -18.38 24.29 -15.82
C ALA A 597 -18.33 24.19 -17.35
N HIS A 598 -17.13 24.22 -17.96
CA HIS A 598 -16.97 24.08 -19.41
C HIS A 598 -17.51 22.73 -19.92
N PHE A 599 -17.28 21.64 -19.18
CA PHE A 599 -17.80 20.31 -19.54
C PHE A 599 -19.22 20.02 -19.06
N GLY A 600 -19.88 20.97 -18.35
CA GLY A 600 -21.22 20.80 -17.82
C GLY A 600 -21.34 19.74 -16.70
N LEU A 601 -20.29 19.58 -15.88
CA LEU A 601 -20.19 18.55 -14.86
C LEU A 601 -20.30 19.11 -13.43
N SER A 602 -20.80 18.30 -12.51
CA SER A 602 -20.92 18.64 -11.08
C SER A 602 -19.59 18.48 -10.33
N ASN A 603 -19.43 19.19 -9.20
CA ASN A 603 -18.33 18.97 -8.26
C ASN A 603 -18.44 17.64 -7.48
N GLU A 604 -19.62 17.02 -7.49
CA GLU A 604 -19.89 15.72 -6.90
C GLU A 604 -19.68 14.55 -7.88
N GLU A 605 -19.39 14.85 -9.16
CA GLU A 605 -19.27 13.84 -10.21
C GLU A 605 -18.13 12.85 -9.91
N GLU A 606 -18.47 11.57 -9.83
CA GLU A 606 -17.50 10.49 -9.72
C GLU A 606 -17.23 9.87 -11.09
N VAL A 607 -15.95 9.78 -11.45
CA VAL A 607 -15.50 9.21 -12.73
C VAL A 607 -14.63 7.99 -12.47
N VAL A 608 -14.70 7.03 -13.38
CA VAL A 608 -13.77 5.90 -13.41
C VAL A 608 -12.82 6.12 -14.59
N LEU A 609 -11.59 6.53 -14.29
CA LEU A 609 -10.59 6.73 -15.33
C LEU A 609 -10.02 5.39 -15.80
N SER A 610 -9.87 5.24 -17.11
CA SER A 610 -9.18 4.12 -17.72
C SER A 610 -8.09 4.62 -18.68
N SER A 611 -7.00 3.88 -18.76
CA SER A 611 -5.87 4.15 -19.64
C SER A 611 -5.30 2.83 -20.15
N ALA A 612 -4.99 2.76 -21.44
CA ALA A 612 -4.41 1.58 -22.07
C ALA A 612 -2.92 1.37 -21.74
N GLY A 613 -2.26 2.37 -21.16
CA GLY A 613 -0.84 2.34 -20.80
C GLY A 613 -0.55 2.94 -19.42
N PRO A 614 0.74 3.07 -19.05
CA PRO A 614 1.12 3.71 -17.79
C PRO A 614 0.62 5.16 -17.76
N THR A 615 -0.08 5.53 -16.69
CA THR A 615 -0.59 6.89 -16.49
C THR A 615 -0.29 7.39 -15.09
N SER A 616 -0.36 8.71 -14.93
CA SER A 616 -0.21 9.41 -13.65
C SER A 616 -1.57 9.74 -13.00
N LEU A 617 -2.65 9.16 -13.55
CA LEU A 617 -4.02 9.33 -13.07
C LEU A 617 -4.49 8.12 -12.25
N PRO A 618 -5.38 8.33 -11.25
CA PRO A 618 -5.96 7.24 -10.49
C PRO A 618 -6.95 6.46 -11.36
N VAL A 619 -6.51 5.32 -11.91
CA VAL A 619 -7.31 4.49 -12.83
C VAL A 619 -7.91 3.28 -12.13
N GLY A 620 -9.08 2.84 -12.61
CA GLY A 620 -9.68 1.57 -12.16
C GLY A 620 -10.32 1.60 -10.78
N LYS A 621 -10.69 2.78 -10.29
CA LYS A 621 -11.56 3.00 -9.14
C LYS A 621 -12.41 4.27 -9.35
N PRO A 622 -13.60 4.38 -8.75
CA PRO A 622 -14.32 5.64 -8.68
C PRO A 622 -13.46 6.69 -7.96
N VAL A 623 -13.34 7.85 -8.58
CA VAL A 623 -12.70 9.03 -7.99
C VAL A 623 -13.55 10.24 -8.29
N LYS A 624 -13.64 11.18 -7.36
CA LYS A 624 -14.25 12.47 -7.67
C LYS A 624 -13.43 13.15 -8.75
N LEU A 625 -14.10 13.61 -9.80
CA LEU A 625 -13.43 14.35 -10.88
C LEU A 625 -12.74 15.60 -10.34
N TRP A 626 -13.31 16.20 -9.28
CA TRP A 626 -12.67 17.24 -8.48
C TRP A 626 -11.25 16.85 -8.05
N ASP A 627 -11.06 15.68 -7.43
CA ASP A 627 -9.76 15.26 -6.90
C ASP A 627 -8.74 15.01 -8.02
N VAL A 628 -9.21 14.52 -9.19
CA VAL A 628 -8.40 14.36 -10.40
C VAL A 628 -7.87 15.71 -10.88
N LEU A 629 -8.78 16.66 -11.09
CA LEU A 629 -8.46 18.00 -11.61
C LEU A 629 -7.69 18.84 -10.59
N ALA A 630 -7.97 18.71 -9.30
CA ALA A 630 -7.28 19.44 -8.25
C ALA A 630 -5.88 18.86 -7.98
N GLY A 631 -5.75 17.53 -8.00
CA GLY A 631 -4.60 16.83 -7.44
C GLY A 631 -3.63 16.21 -8.43
N TYR A 632 -4.04 15.91 -9.66
CA TYR A 632 -3.23 15.07 -10.57
C TYR A 632 -2.80 15.76 -11.86
N LEU A 633 -3.50 16.81 -12.29
CA LEU A 633 -3.27 17.45 -13.59
C LEU A 633 -3.16 18.97 -13.42
N PRO A 634 -1.99 19.62 -13.62
CA PRO A 634 -1.92 21.07 -13.67
C PRO A 634 -2.61 21.59 -14.94
N PRO A 635 -2.96 22.90 -14.98
CA PRO A 635 -3.27 23.57 -16.23
C PRO A 635 -2.14 23.34 -17.26
N ALA A 636 -2.51 23.01 -18.50
CA ALA A 636 -1.54 22.86 -19.58
C ALA A 636 -1.45 24.14 -20.41
N ASP A 637 -0.22 24.57 -20.69
CA ASP A 637 0.06 25.50 -21.77
C ASP A 637 -0.38 24.86 -23.09
N SER A 638 -1.14 25.60 -23.89
CA SER A 638 -1.55 25.12 -25.21
C SER A 638 -0.32 24.91 -26.09
N THR A 639 -0.02 23.67 -26.49
CA THR A 639 1.16 23.31 -27.29
C THR A 639 0.90 23.41 -28.80
N ARG A 640 1.95 23.73 -29.57
CA ARG A 640 1.90 24.01 -31.02
C ARG A 640 1.32 22.87 -31.89
N THR A 641 1.35 21.64 -31.39
CA THR A 641 0.90 20.43 -32.09
C THR A 641 -0.62 20.32 -32.24
N HIS A 642 -1.41 21.00 -31.41
CA HIS A 642 -2.86 20.76 -31.31
C HIS A 642 -3.73 21.81 -32.02
N LEU A 643 -3.13 22.82 -32.66
CA LEU A 643 -3.85 23.95 -33.26
C LEU A 643 -3.37 24.15 -34.69
N GLU A 644 -3.92 23.39 -35.65
CA GLU A 644 -3.48 23.44 -37.05
C GLU A 644 -3.72 24.80 -37.72
N GLU A 645 -4.80 25.49 -37.34
CA GLU A 645 -5.20 26.79 -37.92
C GLU A 645 -4.39 27.97 -37.37
N LEU A 646 -3.81 27.86 -36.17
CA LEU A 646 -3.00 28.91 -35.54
C LEU A 646 -1.49 28.73 -35.75
N LYS A 647 -1.05 27.75 -36.54
CA LYS A 647 0.38 27.40 -36.71
C LYS A 647 1.29 28.58 -37.12
N SER A 648 0.76 29.54 -37.88
CA SER A 648 1.48 30.72 -38.37
C SER A 648 1.55 31.87 -37.36
N SER A 649 0.58 32.01 -36.45
CA SER A 649 0.48 33.09 -35.46
C SER A 649 0.61 32.63 -34.00
N TYR A 650 0.85 31.34 -33.75
CA TYR A 650 0.88 30.69 -32.44
C TYR A 650 1.76 31.42 -31.40
N ASN A 651 2.94 31.90 -31.77
CA ASN A 651 3.83 32.59 -30.84
C ASN A 651 3.21 33.88 -30.31
N GLU A 652 2.56 34.69 -31.16
CA GLU A 652 1.93 35.97 -30.77
C GLU A 652 0.53 35.79 -30.20
N ALA A 653 -0.29 34.91 -30.80
CA ALA A 653 -1.67 34.71 -30.42
C ALA A 653 -1.84 33.89 -29.13
N VAL A 654 -0.92 32.96 -28.86
CA VAL A 654 -1.08 31.92 -27.84
C VAL A 654 0.04 31.95 -26.81
N GLN A 655 1.31 31.80 -27.23
CA GLN A 655 2.44 31.67 -26.30
C GLN A 655 2.76 33.00 -25.59
N ALA A 656 2.85 34.11 -26.33
CA ALA A 656 3.08 35.44 -25.76
C ALA A 656 1.98 35.85 -24.78
N LYS A 657 0.75 35.37 -25.04
CA LYS A 657 -0.43 35.67 -24.25
C LYS A 657 -0.70 34.67 -23.10
N ARG A 658 0.14 33.62 -22.96
CA ARG A 658 0.06 32.57 -21.92
C ARG A 658 -1.31 31.90 -21.85
N LEU A 659 -1.87 31.57 -23.00
CA LEU A 659 -3.14 30.85 -23.05
C LEU A 659 -2.97 29.39 -22.62
N THR A 660 -3.93 28.90 -21.83
CA THR A 660 -4.04 27.48 -21.50
C THR A 660 -4.96 26.79 -22.51
N VAL A 661 -4.95 25.46 -22.54
CA VAL A 661 -5.91 24.69 -23.35
C VAL A 661 -7.36 25.05 -23.00
N LEU A 662 -7.66 25.31 -21.72
CA LEU A 662 -9.01 25.70 -21.28
C LEU A 662 -9.43 27.05 -21.86
N HIS A 663 -8.54 28.05 -21.87
CA HIS A 663 -8.85 29.37 -22.43
C HIS A 663 -9.23 29.29 -23.91
N LEU A 664 -8.60 28.38 -24.66
CA LEU A 664 -8.93 28.18 -26.07
C LEU A 664 -10.30 27.53 -26.25
N LEU A 665 -10.65 26.56 -25.41
CA LEU A 665 -11.97 25.90 -25.47
C LEU A 665 -13.10 26.83 -25.02
N GLU A 666 -12.85 27.71 -24.04
CA GLU A 666 -13.81 28.74 -23.62
C GLU A 666 -14.01 29.81 -24.71
N ALA A 667 -12.94 30.18 -25.44
CA ALA A 667 -13.00 31.14 -26.54
C ALA A 667 -13.64 30.57 -27.82
N HIS A 668 -13.53 29.26 -28.04
CA HIS A 668 -14.03 28.55 -29.21
C HIS A 668 -14.98 27.42 -28.80
N GLN A 669 -16.20 27.80 -28.39
CA GLN A 669 -17.22 26.86 -27.90
C GLN A 669 -17.74 25.88 -28.99
N ASP A 670 -17.43 26.15 -30.25
CA ASP A 670 -17.67 25.26 -31.38
C ASP A 670 -16.77 24.00 -31.36
N ILE A 671 -15.63 24.05 -30.66
CA ILE A 671 -14.71 22.92 -30.52
C ILE A 671 -15.27 21.91 -29.51
N GLN A 672 -15.81 20.80 -30.02
CA GLN A 672 -16.31 19.69 -29.21
C GLN A 672 -15.17 18.73 -28.83
N LEU A 673 -14.38 19.11 -27.82
CA LEU A 673 -13.31 18.24 -27.29
C LEU A 673 -13.86 17.31 -26.20
N PRO A 674 -13.71 15.97 -26.30
CA PRO A 674 -14.11 15.07 -25.22
C PRO A 674 -13.27 15.25 -23.96
N LEU A 675 -13.88 15.16 -22.77
CA LEU A 675 -13.18 15.28 -21.47
C LEU A 675 -11.94 14.36 -21.38
N GLY A 676 -12.06 13.11 -21.85
CA GLY A 676 -10.94 12.17 -21.84
C GLY A 676 -9.73 12.63 -22.67
N ALA A 677 -9.97 13.30 -23.81
CA ALA A 677 -8.91 13.89 -24.62
C ALA A 677 -8.29 15.10 -23.93
N TYR A 678 -9.13 15.96 -23.33
CA TYR A 678 -8.66 17.08 -22.52
C TYR A 678 -7.75 16.64 -21.37
N LEU A 679 -8.16 15.64 -20.56
CA LEU A 679 -7.36 15.11 -19.46
C LEU A 679 -6.02 14.51 -19.93
N GLN A 680 -5.97 13.90 -21.11
CA GLN A 680 -4.74 13.35 -21.69
C GLN A 680 -3.76 14.42 -22.18
N MET A 681 -4.27 15.59 -22.57
CA MET A 681 -3.43 16.73 -22.96
C MET A 681 -2.72 17.37 -21.76
N LEU A 682 -3.26 17.19 -20.55
CA LEU A 682 -2.69 17.75 -19.33
C LEU A 682 -1.50 16.92 -18.84
N PRO A 683 -0.37 17.55 -18.44
CA PRO A 683 0.76 16.84 -17.87
C PRO A 683 0.44 16.31 -16.46
N ALA A 684 1.28 15.42 -15.94
CA ALA A 684 1.19 14.97 -14.55
C ALA A 684 1.54 16.10 -13.56
N MET A 685 0.87 16.14 -12.40
CA MET A 685 1.21 17.02 -11.29
C MET A 685 2.63 16.69 -10.79
N ARG A 686 3.50 17.69 -10.76
CA ARG A 686 4.89 17.57 -10.30
C ARG A 686 5.06 18.12 -8.90
N VAL A 687 6.03 17.59 -8.16
CA VAL A 687 6.50 18.23 -6.93
C VAL A 687 7.20 19.55 -7.26
N ARG A 688 7.05 20.54 -6.38
CA ARG A 688 7.75 21.83 -6.45
C ARG A 688 8.75 21.88 -5.31
N GLN A 689 10.00 22.17 -5.65
CA GLN A 689 11.09 22.25 -4.69
C GLN A 689 11.23 23.68 -4.17
N TYR A 690 11.48 23.80 -2.88
CA TYR A 690 11.73 25.06 -2.20
C TYR A 690 12.90 24.89 -1.24
N SER A 691 13.80 25.88 -1.17
CA SER A 691 14.91 25.87 -0.23
C SER A 691 14.40 26.05 1.21
N ILE A 692 14.85 25.18 2.11
CA ILE A 692 14.48 25.25 3.53
C ILE A 692 15.15 26.48 4.15
N SER A 693 14.38 27.28 4.90
CA SER A 693 14.82 28.54 5.49
C SER A 693 15.15 28.50 6.97
N SER A 694 15.27 27.30 7.55
CA SER A 694 15.61 27.06 8.96
C SER A 694 16.74 26.04 9.10
N SER A 695 17.37 26.05 10.27
CA SER A 695 18.37 25.08 10.67
C SER A 695 17.75 23.97 11.53
N PRO A 696 18.13 22.69 11.32
CA PRO A 696 17.75 21.60 12.21
C PRO A 696 18.32 21.76 13.63
N LEU A 697 19.36 22.57 13.83
CA LEU A 697 19.91 22.85 15.17
C LEU A 697 18.96 23.71 16.01
N TRP A 698 18.14 24.55 15.37
CA TRP A 698 17.11 25.30 16.08
C TRP A 698 15.94 24.39 16.46
N ASN A 699 15.46 23.58 15.51
CA ASN A 699 14.40 22.61 15.77
C ASN A 699 14.44 21.44 14.78
N PRO A 700 14.80 20.22 15.19
CA PRO A 700 14.92 19.09 14.28
C PRO A 700 13.57 18.54 13.81
N ALA A 701 12.47 18.87 14.49
CA ALA A 701 11.13 18.40 14.15
C ALA A 701 10.37 19.37 13.22
N HIS A 702 10.94 20.52 12.90
CA HIS A 702 10.27 21.54 12.10
C HIS A 702 11.13 22.07 10.97
N ILE A 703 10.46 22.62 9.96
CA ILE A 703 11.06 23.33 8.84
C ILE A 703 10.29 24.62 8.56
N THR A 704 10.98 25.57 7.98
CA THR A 704 10.42 26.83 7.48
C THR A 704 10.77 26.96 6.02
N VAL A 705 9.91 27.64 5.26
CA VAL A 705 10.12 27.92 3.83
C VAL A 705 9.73 29.37 3.56
N THR A 706 10.47 30.01 2.66
CA THR A 706 10.18 31.36 2.17
C THR A 706 9.80 31.24 0.70
N VAL A 707 8.60 31.69 0.33
CA VAL A 707 8.04 31.48 -1.00
C VAL A 707 7.55 32.78 -1.62
N SER A 708 7.99 33.08 -2.84
CA SER A 708 7.41 34.15 -3.65
C SER A 708 6.13 33.66 -4.31
N VAL A 709 5.01 34.30 -4.01
CA VAL A 709 3.70 33.98 -4.58
C VAL A 709 3.66 34.50 -6.00
N LEU A 710 3.48 33.56 -6.93
CA LEU A 710 3.49 33.86 -8.35
C LEU A 710 2.06 34.21 -8.78
N GLU A 711 1.82 35.51 -8.92
CA GLU A 711 0.60 36.06 -9.51
C GLU A 711 0.99 37.03 -10.62
N SER A 712 0.37 36.89 -11.79
CA SER A 712 0.60 37.83 -12.91
C SER A 712 -0.67 38.03 -13.72
N PRO A 713 -0.94 39.23 -14.27
CA PRO A 713 -2.05 39.42 -15.19
C PRO A 713 -1.98 38.44 -16.37
N THR A 714 -3.12 37.90 -16.80
CA THR A 714 -3.19 37.15 -18.06
C THR A 714 -2.93 38.12 -19.21
N ARG A 715 -2.18 37.66 -20.22
CA ARG A 715 -1.74 38.51 -21.34
C ARG A 715 -2.72 38.44 -22.53
N HIS A 716 -3.90 37.84 -22.34
CA HIS A 716 -4.93 37.65 -23.35
C HIS A 716 -6.28 38.20 -22.87
N SER A 717 -6.78 39.23 -23.55
CA SER A 717 -8.11 39.89 -23.42
C SER A 717 -8.27 40.95 -22.33
N ASP A 718 -9.25 41.83 -22.57
CA ASP A 718 -9.76 42.90 -21.69
C ASP A 718 -10.44 42.38 -20.40
N THR A 719 -10.21 41.12 -20.01
CA THR A 719 -10.75 40.52 -18.78
C THR A 719 -9.70 40.58 -17.68
N ALA A 720 -10.11 40.93 -16.46
CA ALA A 720 -9.24 41.12 -15.29
C ALA A 720 -8.71 39.81 -14.68
N GLU A 721 -8.48 38.76 -15.49
CA GLU A 721 -8.02 37.46 -14.98
C GLU A 721 -6.54 37.48 -14.57
N VAL A 722 -6.22 36.76 -13.49
CA VAL A 722 -4.87 36.64 -12.94
C VAL A 722 -4.40 35.19 -13.08
N PHE A 723 -3.23 35.02 -13.68
CA PHE A 723 -2.47 33.77 -13.70
C PHE A 723 -1.92 33.49 -12.31
N LEU A 724 -2.21 32.29 -11.79
CA LEU A 724 -1.80 31.85 -10.46
C LEU A 724 -0.82 30.68 -10.58
N GLY A 725 0.38 30.83 -10.01
CA GLY A 725 1.34 29.74 -9.92
C GLY A 725 0.87 28.68 -8.94
N VAL A 726 0.57 27.46 -9.43
CA VAL A 726 -0.02 26.36 -8.64
C VAL A 726 0.68 26.12 -7.30
N GLY A 727 2.00 25.97 -7.29
CA GLY A 727 2.75 25.64 -6.08
C GLY A 727 2.76 26.75 -5.03
N SER A 728 3.05 27.99 -5.46
CA SER A 728 3.18 29.11 -4.55
C SER A 728 1.84 29.63 -4.05
N ASN A 729 0.79 29.61 -4.88
CA ASN A 729 -0.58 29.90 -4.45
C ASN A 729 -1.15 28.82 -3.54
N TYR A 730 -0.86 27.54 -3.80
CA TYR A 730 -1.24 26.47 -2.89
C TYR A 730 -0.65 26.72 -1.50
N LEU A 731 0.67 26.98 -1.42
CA LEU A 731 1.32 27.26 -0.14
C LEU A 731 0.82 28.55 0.52
N ALA A 732 0.54 29.61 -0.23
CA ALA A 732 0.05 30.88 0.31
C ALA A 732 -1.35 30.76 0.96
N ASN A 733 -2.17 29.81 0.51
CA ASN A 733 -3.56 29.66 0.98
C ASN A 733 -3.73 28.62 2.10
N LEU A 734 -2.68 27.91 2.49
CA LEU A 734 -2.72 26.96 3.61
C LEU A 734 -2.93 27.65 4.95
N ARG A 735 -3.66 27.00 5.86
CA ARG A 735 -3.95 27.49 7.20
C ARG A 735 -3.26 26.62 8.26
N PRO A 736 -3.00 27.18 9.45
CA PRO A 736 -2.56 26.38 10.60
C PRO A 736 -3.49 25.18 10.83
N GLY A 737 -2.91 23.99 10.94
CA GLY A 737 -3.64 22.72 11.06
C GLY A 737 -3.74 21.91 9.78
N ASP A 738 -3.61 22.54 8.61
CA ASP A 738 -3.66 21.84 7.32
C ASP A 738 -2.53 20.81 7.20
N ARG A 739 -2.77 19.78 6.40
CA ARG A 739 -1.78 18.74 6.10
C ARG A 739 -1.27 18.88 4.68
N VAL A 740 0.03 18.74 4.51
CA VAL A 740 0.71 18.89 3.21
C VAL A 740 1.60 17.71 2.93
N GLN A 741 1.55 17.21 1.69
CA GLN A 741 2.43 16.16 1.22
C GLN A 741 3.79 16.73 0.83
N MET A 742 4.84 16.23 1.49
CA MET A 742 6.19 16.75 1.34
C MET A 742 7.27 15.69 1.51
N ALA A 743 8.40 15.88 0.84
CA ALA A 743 9.58 15.04 0.97
C ALA A 743 10.83 15.91 1.03
N VAL A 744 11.80 15.52 1.86
CA VAL A 744 13.10 16.22 1.92
C VAL A 744 13.94 15.78 0.72
N ARG A 745 14.60 16.75 0.08
CA ARG A 745 15.55 16.50 -1.01
C ARG A 745 16.90 17.08 -0.58
N PRO A 746 17.98 16.27 -0.55
CA PRO A 746 19.30 16.79 -0.23
C PRO A 746 19.74 17.79 -1.30
N SER A 747 20.44 18.85 -0.89
CA SER A 747 21.10 19.74 -1.84
C SER A 747 22.47 19.19 -2.27
N ALA A 748 23.15 19.92 -3.15
CA ALA A 748 24.53 19.59 -3.49
C ALA A 748 25.39 19.67 -2.22
N VAL A 749 26.32 18.72 -2.02
CA VAL A 749 27.16 18.66 -0.80
C VAL A 749 27.88 19.98 -0.48
N ALA A 750 28.23 20.76 -1.51
CA ALA A 750 28.87 22.06 -1.35
C ALA A 750 27.92 23.18 -0.85
N PHE A 751 26.59 22.99 -0.93
CA PHE A 751 25.57 23.97 -0.54
C PHE A 751 25.10 23.77 0.91
N HIS A 752 26.05 23.57 1.81
CA HIS A 752 25.84 23.51 3.26
C HIS A 752 26.85 24.41 3.97
N PRO A 753 26.55 24.95 5.16
CA PRO A 753 27.52 25.68 5.96
C PRO A 753 28.75 24.81 6.24
N PRO A 754 29.97 25.39 6.25
CA PRO A 754 31.16 24.66 6.66
C PRO A 754 30.99 24.05 8.05
N SER A 755 31.46 22.81 8.22
CA SER A 755 31.39 22.08 9.48
C SER A 755 32.13 22.79 10.62
N ASP A 756 33.25 23.46 10.32
CA ASP A 756 33.93 24.36 11.26
C ASP A 756 33.17 25.70 11.36
N PRO A 757 32.62 26.06 12.54
CA PRO A 757 31.87 27.28 12.71
C PRO A 757 32.66 28.57 12.60
N ARG A 758 33.99 28.50 12.70
CA ARG A 758 34.88 29.67 12.64
C ARG A 758 35.11 30.16 11.21
N ILE A 759 34.84 29.33 10.21
CA ILE A 759 35.01 29.71 8.80
C ILE A 759 33.97 30.78 8.44
N PRO A 760 34.39 31.97 7.97
CA PRO A 760 33.47 33.04 7.57
C PRO A 760 32.61 32.62 6.37
N ILE A 761 31.43 33.23 6.24
CA ILE A 761 30.48 32.92 5.17
C ILE A 761 30.05 34.20 4.47
N VAL A 762 30.08 34.21 3.14
CA VAL A 762 29.57 35.30 2.30
C VAL A 762 28.41 34.79 1.45
N MET A 763 27.27 35.47 1.53
CA MET A 763 26.02 35.05 0.89
C MET A 763 25.50 36.15 -0.02
N PHE A 764 25.04 35.77 -1.21
CA PHE A 764 24.48 36.68 -2.20
C PHE A 764 23.09 36.19 -2.61
N CYS A 765 22.06 37.01 -2.43
CA CYS A 765 20.70 36.63 -2.83
C CYS A 765 19.79 37.82 -3.08
N ALA A 766 18.66 37.56 -3.73
CA ALA A 766 17.59 38.54 -3.90
C ALA A 766 16.21 37.90 -3.69
N GLY A 767 15.28 38.64 -3.10
CA GLY A 767 13.91 38.17 -2.81
C GLY A 767 13.88 36.86 -2.02
N ALA A 768 13.02 35.92 -2.43
CA ALA A 768 12.93 34.58 -1.85
C ALA A 768 14.25 33.79 -1.80
N GLY A 769 15.28 34.17 -2.57
CA GLY A 769 16.61 33.57 -2.50
C GLY A 769 17.30 33.72 -1.14
N ILE A 770 16.76 34.52 -0.22
CA ILE A 770 17.21 34.57 1.17
C ILE A 770 16.91 33.29 1.96
N ALA A 771 16.02 32.42 1.47
CA ALA A 771 15.58 31.22 2.16
C ALA A 771 16.73 30.39 2.77
N PRO A 772 17.64 29.78 1.98
CA PRO A 772 18.72 28.97 2.54
C PRO A 772 19.68 29.80 3.41
N MET A 773 19.87 31.07 3.08
CA MET A 773 20.74 32.00 3.83
C MET A 773 20.21 32.24 5.25
N ARG A 774 18.88 32.37 5.41
CA ARG A 774 18.24 32.45 6.72
C ARG A 774 18.54 31.20 7.56
N GLY A 775 18.48 30.00 6.94
CA GLY A 775 18.83 28.75 7.61
C GLY A 775 20.29 28.72 8.07
N PHE A 776 21.22 29.17 7.23
CA PHE A 776 22.64 29.25 7.57
C PHE A 776 22.92 30.23 8.72
N ILE A 777 22.28 31.40 8.70
CA ILE A 777 22.42 32.39 9.76
C ILE A 777 21.81 31.86 11.07
N GLN A 778 20.64 31.22 11.00
CA GLN A 778 20.01 30.60 12.18
C GLN A 778 20.94 29.53 12.79
N GLU A 779 21.61 28.72 11.96
CA GLU A 779 22.56 27.72 12.42
C GLU A 779 23.72 28.34 13.20
N ARG A 780 24.34 29.39 12.64
CA ARG A 780 25.42 30.14 13.32
C ARG A 780 24.93 30.88 14.55
N ALA A 781 23.72 31.42 14.53
CA ALA A 781 23.13 32.10 15.68
C ALA A 781 22.90 31.14 16.85
N VAL A 782 22.36 29.94 16.60
CA VAL A 782 22.20 28.89 17.62
C VAL A 782 23.56 28.44 18.17
N GLN A 783 24.56 28.27 17.30
CA GLN A 783 25.92 27.91 17.73
C GLN A 783 26.56 29.00 18.60
N LYS A 784 26.42 30.28 18.23
CA LYS A 784 26.93 31.41 19.01
C LYS A 784 26.22 31.56 20.35
N ALA A 785 24.89 31.43 20.36
CA ALA A 785 24.10 31.45 21.59
C ALA A 785 24.46 30.28 22.53
N SER A 786 24.94 29.16 21.97
CA SER A 786 25.47 28.02 22.71
C SER A 786 26.94 28.18 23.14
N GLY A 787 27.52 29.37 23.00
CA GLY A 787 28.89 29.68 23.44
C GLY A 787 30.00 29.27 22.46
N ARG A 788 29.68 28.88 21.22
CA ARG A 788 30.71 28.61 20.21
C ARG A 788 31.21 29.88 19.55
N ASP A 789 32.49 29.89 19.22
CA ASP A 789 33.06 30.91 18.35
C ASP A 789 32.58 30.69 16.91
N VAL A 790 32.07 31.74 16.28
CA VAL A 790 31.48 31.70 14.94
C VAL A 790 32.12 32.77 14.06
N GLY A 791 32.49 32.38 12.84
CA GLY A 791 33.01 33.31 11.84
C GLY A 791 31.96 34.33 11.43
N LYS A 792 32.40 35.54 11.08
CA LYS A 792 31.50 36.61 10.62
C LYS A 792 30.77 36.18 9.34
N MET A 793 29.47 36.45 9.27
CA MET A 793 28.68 36.25 8.06
C MET A 793 28.39 37.59 7.37
N LEU A 794 28.58 37.65 6.05
CA LEU A 794 28.17 38.79 5.20
C LEU A 794 26.99 38.36 4.33
N LEU A 795 25.89 39.11 4.37
CA LEU A 795 24.71 38.86 3.55
C LEU A 795 24.46 40.04 2.60
N PHE A 796 24.71 39.86 1.31
CA PHE A 796 24.33 40.81 0.27
C PHE A 796 22.91 40.48 -0.22
N PHE A 797 21.94 41.35 0.11
CA PHE A 797 20.53 41.07 -0.10
C PHE A 797 19.84 42.10 -1.00
N GLY A 798 19.19 41.64 -2.07
CA GLY A 798 18.44 42.48 -3.00
C GLY A 798 16.93 42.40 -2.78
N CYS A 799 16.26 43.54 -2.65
CA CYS A 799 14.81 43.65 -2.68
C CYS A 799 14.35 44.98 -3.33
N ARG A 800 13.05 45.29 -3.32
CA ARG A 800 12.53 46.51 -3.95
C ARG A 800 12.70 47.73 -3.06
N SER A 801 12.29 47.64 -1.80
CA SER A 801 12.22 48.76 -0.86
C SER A 801 12.41 48.29 0.58
N PRO A 802 13.00 49.13 1.46
CA PRO A 802 13.19 48.79 2.87
C PRO A 802 11.89 48.50 3.64
N VAL A 803 10.75 49.03 3.18
CA VAL A 803 9.46 48.93 3.91
C VAL A 803 8.55 47.86 3.35
N GLN A 804 8.68 47.53 2.05
CA GLN A 804 7.75 46.64 1.36
C GLN A 804 8.17 45.18 1.43
N ASP A 805 9.42 44.87 1.13
CA ASP A 805 9.88 43.49 0.87
C ASP A 805 11.28 43.20 1.42
N PHE A 806 11.70 43.95 2.45
CA PHE A 806 12.90 43.62 3.22
C PHE A 806 12.62 42.47 4.21
N LEU A 807 12.64 41.26 3.69
CA LEU A 807 12.26 40.04 4.41
C LEU A 807 13.06 39.85 5.71
N TYR A 808 12.35 39.53 6.80
CA TYR A 808 12.90 39.24 8.13
C TYR A 808 13.65 40.39 8.83
N ASN A 809 13.66 41.59 8.25
CA ASN A 809 14.44 42.72 8.76
C ASN A 809 14.00 43.17 10.17
N ASP A 810 12.71 43.10 10.49
CA ASP A 810 12.14 43.50 11.78
C ASP A 810 12.00 42.34 12.79
N THR A 811 12.43 41.14 12.41
CA THR A 811 12.33 39.92 13.22
C THR A 811 13.68 39.24 13.35
N ASP A 812 13.91 38.14 12.62
CA ASP A 812 15.08 37.28 12.81
C ASP A 812 16.40 38.02 12.52
N LEU A 813 16.47 38.78 11.42
CA LEU A 813 17.70 39.49 11.05
C LEU A 813 18.06 40.58 12.05
N ALA A 814 17.06 41.31 12.60
CA ALA A 814 17.31 42.31 13.63
C ALA A 814 17.97 41.70 14.87
N GLU A 815 17.54 40.50 15.28
CA GLU A 815 18.13 39.77 16.40
C GLU A 815 19.55 39.30 16.07
N TRP A 816 19.76 38.69 14.91
CA TRP A 816 21.06 38.11 14.54
C TRP A 816 22.12 39.15 14.19
N ILE A 817 21.71 40.34 13.74
CA ILE A 817 22.59 41.52 13.62
C ILE A 817 23.03 41.99 15.01
N LYS A 818 22.10 42.10 15.98
CA LYS A 818 22.43 42.49 17.37
C LYS A 818 23.35 41.48 18.05
N LEU A 819 23.17 40.18 17.79
CA LEU A 819 24.08 39.13 18.24
C LEU A 819 25.46 39.19 17.55
N GLY A 820 25.62 40.00 16.51
CA GLY A 820 26.85 40.11 15.74
C GLY A 820 27.19 38.83 14.98
N VAL A 821 26.18 38.07 14.54
CA VAL A 821 26.35 36.85 13.74
C VAL A 821 26.46 37.21 12.25
N VAL A 822 25.62 38.15 11.80
CA VAL A 822 25.52 38.55 10.39
C VAL A 822 25.57 40.07 10.23
N ASP A 823 26.21 40.51 9.15
CA ASP A 823 26.24 41.88 8.66
C ASP A 823 25.51 41.92 7.31
N VAL A 824 24.38 42.62 7.26
CA VAL A 824 23.46 42.63 6.11
C VAL A 824 23.72 43.87 5.25
N ARG A 825 23.97 43.64 3.96
CA ARG A 825 24.28 44.64 2.93
C ARG A 825 23.13 44.71 1.91
N PRO A 826 22.11 45.56 2.14
CA PRO A 826 20.95 45.64 1.27
C PRO A 826 21.22 46.39 -0.04
N ALA A 827 20.47 46.03 -1.09
CA ALA A 827 20.35 46.75 -2.35
C ALA A 827 18.86 46.89 -2.73
N PHE A 828 18.38 48.12 -2.88
CA PHE A 828 16.96 48.41 -3.10
C PHE A 828 16.69 48.88 -4.53
N SER A 829 16.02 48.04 -5.32
CA SER A 829 15.82 48.32 -6.75
C SER A 829 14.85 49.46 -7.07
N ARG A 830 13.97 49.82 -6.13
CA ARG A 830 13.00 50.94 -6.24
C ARG A 830 13.34 52.11 -5.31
N SER A 831 14.32 51.96 -4.43
CA SER A 831 14.73 52.94 -3.41
C SER A 831 16.26 52.97 -3.28
N ALA A 832 16.99 53.12 -4.40
CA ALA A 832 18.44 52.97 -4.43
C ALA A 832 19.18 53.95 -3.48
N GLU A 833 18.61 55.14 -3.25
CA GLU A 833 19.13 56.14 -2.31
C GLU A 833 19.24 55.58 -0.88
N ASP A 834 18.26 54.79 -0.44
CA ASP A 834 18.23 54.11 0.87
C ASP A 834 19.23 52.93 0.97
N SER A 835 19.89 52.59 -0.13
CA SER A 835 20.93 51.54 -0.21
C SER A 835 22.25 52.08 -0.75
N ALA A 836 22.52 53.37 -0.46
CA ALA A 836 23.76 54.06 -0.84
C ALA A 836 24.01 54.08 -2.36
N GLY A 837 22.93 54.19 -3.15
CA GLY A 837 22.93 54.20 -4.61
C GLY A 837 22.94 52.81 -5.26
N CYS A 838 22.98 51.72 -4.47
CA CYS A 838 23.06 50.36 -5.00
C CYS A 838 21.67 49.82 -5.36
N LYS A 839 21.35 49.77 -6.66
CA LYS A 839 20.05 49.30 -7.14
C LYS A 839 19.91 47.78 -7.06
N TYR A 840 20.99 47.06 -7.32
CA TYR A 840 21.02 45.61 -7.34
C TYR A 840 22.20 45.04 -6.54
N VAL A 841 22.11 43.75 -6.20
CA VAL A 841 23.12 43.04 -5.39
C VAL A 841 24.52 43.16 -6.02
N GLN A 842 24.62 43.04 -7.35
CA GLN A 842 25.88 43.19 -8.07
C GLN A 842 26.53 44.58 -7.91
N ASP A 843 25.74 45.64 -7.72
CA ASP A 843 26.23 47.00 -7.47
C ASP A 843 26.80 47.09 -6.04
N ARG A 844 26.09 46.47 -5.09
CA ARG A 844 26.51 46.44 -3.68
C ARG A 844 27.79 45.62 -3.49
N ILE A 845 27.93 44.50 -4.19
CA ILE A 845 29.13 43.67 -4.20
C ILE A 845 30.35 44.47 -4.67
N LEU A 846 30.21 45.25 -5.75
CA LEU A 846 31.31 46.08 -6.27
C LEU A 846 31.66 47.23 -5.32
N LYS A 847 30.64 47.86 -4.71
CA LYS A 847 30.85 48.94 -3.74
C LYS A 847 31.62 48.47 -2.51
N ASP A 848 31.27 47.29 -1.98
CA ASP A 848 31.89 46.70 -0.79
C ASP A 848 32.95 45.63 -1.18
N ALA A 849 33.59 45.77 -2.35
CA ALA A 849 34.50 44.77 -2.91
C ALA A 849 35.67 44.42 -1.97
N SER A 850 36.18 45.38 -1.19
CA SER A 850 37.25 45.16 -0.22
C SER A 850 36.86 44.12 0.85
N ASP A 851 35.62 44.16 1.33
CA ASP A 851 35.12 43.21 2.34
C ASP A 851 35.01 41.80 1.75
N VAL A 852 34.62 41.70 0.47
CA VAL A 852 34.54 40.42 -0.27
C VAL A 852 35.93 39.82 -0.48
N VAL A 853 36.92 40.63 -0.87
CA VAL A 853 38.32 40.20 -1.04
C VAL A 853 38.93 39.78 0.29
N GLU A 854 38.67 40.51 1.37
CA GLU A 854 39.17 40.16 2.70
C GLU A 854 38.57 38.85 3.21
N ALA A 855 37.25 38.66 3.07
CA ALA A 855 36.62 37.38 3.40
C ALA A 855 37.22 36.22 2.58
N TYR A 856 37.50 36.44 1.29
CA TYR A 856 38.15 35.43 0.45
C TYR A 856 39.54 35.03 0.98
N ARG A 857 40.34 35.99 1.45
CA ARG A 857 41.66 35.76 2.06
C ARG A 857 41.58 35.01 3.39
N GLN A 858 40.51 35.23 4.16
CA GLN A 858 40.20 34.51 5.40
C GLN A 858 39.60 33.12 5.18
N ASN A 859 39.74 32.57 3.98
CA ASN A 859 39.25 31.25 3.60
C ASN A 859 37.71 31.10 3.70
N ALA A 860 36.95 32.19 3.52
CA ALA A 860 35.49 32.15 3.59
C ALA A 860 34.86 31.19 2.55
N ALA A 861 33.67 30.69 2.89
CA ALA A 861 32.77 29.99 1.98
C ALA A 861 31.75 30.96 1.38
N PHE A 862 31.43 30.77 0.09
CA PHE A 862 30.59 31.67 -0.70
C PHE A 862 29.34 30.95 -1.20
N PHE A 863 28.18 31.60 -1.09
CA PHE A 863 26.90 31.04 -1.50
C PHE A 863 26.11 32.03 -2.33
N THR A 864 25.51 31.58 -3.42
CA THR A 864 24.56 32.38 -4.22
C THR A 864 23.23 31.68 -4.32
N CYS A 865 22.14 32.41 -4.08
CA CYS A 865 20.79 31.89 -4.30
C CYS A 865 19.88 32.93 -4.96
N GLY A 866 19.11 32.50 -5.98
CA GLY A 866 18.18 33.38 -6.69
C GLY A 866 18.01 33.00 -8.16
N SER A 867 17.56 33.94 -8.98
CA SER A 867 17.34 33.71 -10.42
C SER A 867 18.63 33.64 -11.23
N GLY A 868 18.60 33.01 -12.40
CA GLY A 868 19.75 32.93 -13.30
C GLY A 868 20.31 34.31 -13.68
N ALA A 869 19.43 35.32 -13.81
CA ALA A 869 19.83 36.70 -14.05
C ALA A 869 20.64 37.29 -12.87
N VAL A 870 20.21 37.04 -11.64
CA VAL A 870 20.91 37.49 -10.42
C VAL A 870 22.26 36.79 -10.32
N ALA A 871 22.31 35.47 -10.51
CA ALA A 871 23.56 34.71 -10.47
C ALA A 871 24.57 35.16 -11.53
N LYS A 872 24.12 35.45 -12.77
CA LYS A 872 24.98 35.98 -13.84
C LYS A 872 25.54 37.37 -13.48
N GLY A 873 24.70 38.23 -12.90
CA GLY A 873 25.12 39.55 -12.41
C GLY A 873 26.19 39.44 -11.33
N ILE A 874 25.98 38.57 -10.34
CA ILE A 874 26.95 38.30 -9.26
C ILE A 874 28.26 37.75 -9.83
N LYS A 875 28.21 36.74 -10.71
CA LYS A 875 29.41 36.19 -11.37
C LYS A 875 30.20 37.28 -12.09
N THR A 876 29.52 38.17 -12.80
CA THR A 876 30.16 39.27 -13.53
C THR A 876 30.87 40.24 -12.57
N SER A 877 30.23 40.60 -11.46
CA SER A 877 30.86 41.45 -10.43
C SER A 877 32.05 40.79 -9.76
N ILE A 878 31.97 39.49 -9.46
CA ILE A 878 33.09 38.77 -8.83
C ILE A 878 34.26 38.63 -9.79
N ILE A 879 34.01 38.33 -11.07
CA ILE A 879 35.07 38.32 -12.09
C ILE A 879 35.75 39.68 -12.14
N LYS A 880 34.99 40.78 -12.14
CA LYS A 880 35.55 42.13 -12.11
C LYS A 880 36.39 42.39 -10.86
N ILE A 881 35.93 41.96 -9.68
CA ILE A 881 36.72 42.05 -8.44
C ILE A 881 38.04 41.29 -8.55
N ILE A 882 38.03 40.09 -9.16
CA ILE A 882 39.24 39.30 -9.38
C ILE A 882 40.20 40.02 -10.35
N GLN A 883 39.68 40.60 -11.43
CA GLN A 883 40.48 41.39 -12.37
C GLN A 883 41.17 42.56 -11.67
N ASP A 884 40.41 43.32 -10.88
CA ASP A 884 40.91 44.50 -10.18
C ASP A 884 41.89 44.12 -9.05
N ALA A 885 41.62 43.05 -8.31
CA ALA A 885 42.44 42.61 -7.17
C ALA A 885 43.74 41.93 -7.59
N ASP A 886 43.73 41.14 -8.67
CA ASP A 886 44.90 40.39 -9.13
C ASP A 886 45.59 41.03 -10.35
N SER A 887 45.04 42.12 -10.90
CA SER A 887 45.52 42.79 -12.12
C SER A 887 45.66 41.84 -13.32
N VAL A 888 44.63 41.03 -13.56
CA VAL A 888 44.58 40.03 -14.65
C VAL A 888 43.49 40.35 -15.67
N ASP A 889 43.61 39.80 -16.88
CA ASP A 889 42.58 39.92 -17.91
C ASP A 889 41.31 39.11 -17.57
N THR A 890 40.24 39.34 -18.34
CA THR A 890 38.93 38.72 -18.09
C THR A 890 38.97 37.20 -18.20
N GLU A 891 39.79 36.65 -19.09
CA GLU A 891 39.87 35.20 -19.31
C GLU A 891 40.56 34.52 -18.12
N ALA A 892 41.68 35.08 -17.65
CA ALA A 892 42.39 34.61 -16.47
C ALA A 892 41.54 34.74 -15.20
N ALA A 893 40.82 35.86 -15.03
CA ALA A 893 39.89 36.05 -13.92
C ALA A 893 38.75 35.04 -13.94
N SER A 894 38.18 34.74 -15.11
CA SER A 894 37.14 33.71 -15.25
C SER A 894 37.68 32.32 -14.90
N LYS A 895 38.88 31.96 -15.35
CA LYS A 895 39.53 30.68 -15.00
C LYS A 895 39.76 30.57 -13.49
N LYS A 896 40.20 31.66 -12.83
CA LYS A 896 40.37 31.70 -11.38
C LYS A 896 39.04 31.57 -10.64
N PHE A 897 37.99 32.25 -11.12
CA PHE A 897 36.64 32.06 -10.60
C PHE A 897 36.17 30.61 -10.72
N ASP A 898 36.39 29.96 -11.87
CA ASP A 898 36.02 28.56 -12.08
C ASP A 898 36.82 27.60 -11.17
N GLN A 899 38.05 27.95 -10.76
CA GLN A 899 38.80 27.21 -9.74
C GLN A 899 38.20 27.39 -8.33
N ILE A 900 37.81 28.62 -7.97
CA ILE A 900 37.13 28.92 -6.70
C ILE A 900 35.81 28.14 -6.60
N LEU A 901 35.10 28.01 -7.73
CA LEU A 901 33.84 27.29 -7.87
C LEU A 901 33.95 25.79 -7.57
N LYS A 902 35.12 25.19 -7.76
CA LYS A 902 35.36 23.77 -7.46
C LYS A 902 35.60 23.48 -5.97
N GLY A 903 35.62 24.49 -5.10
CA GLY A 903 35.93 24.29 -3.68
C GLY A 903 35.15 25.14 -2.68
N ARG A 904 35.13 26.47 -2.84
CA ARG A 904 34.62 27.40 -1.80
C ARG A 904 33.38 28.18 -2.20
N TYR A 905 32.81 27.90 -3.36
CA TYR A 905 31.66 28.63 -3.87
C TYR A 905 30.58 27.66 -4.32
N ALA A 906 29.37 27.84 -3.78
CA ALA A 906 28.22 27.02 -4.12
C ALA A 906 27.04 27.89 -4.58
N THR A 907 26.22 27.35 -5.49
CA THR A 907 25.11 28.07 -6.12
C THR A 907 23.83 27.26 -6.03
N ASP A 908 22.73 27.93 -5.74
CA ASP A 908 21.37 27.41 -5.71
C ASP A 908 20.45 28.31 -6.55
N ILE A 909 20.28 27.97 -7.83
CA ILE A 909 19.67 28.86 -8.83
C ILE A 909 18.35 28.27 -9.31
N PHE A 910 17.30 29.11 -9.33
CA PHE A 910 15.95 28.74 -9.76
C PHE A 910 15.39 29.78 -10.72
N ASP A 911 14.74 29.36 -11.80
CA ASP A 911 14.11 30.25 -12.78
C ASP A 911 12.58 30.18 -12.76
#